data_AF-A0A486RW39-F1
#
_entry.id   AF-A0A486RW39-F1
#
_cell.length_a   1.000
_cell.length_b   1.000
_cell.length_c   1.000
_cell.angle_alpha   90.00
_cell.angle_beta   90.00
_cell.angle_gamma   90.00
#
_symmetry.space_group_name_H-M   'P 1'
#
loop_
_entity.id
_entity.type
_entity.pdbx_description
1 polymer ?
#
loop_
_entity_poly.entity_id
_entity_poly.type
_entity_poly.pdbx_seq_one_letter_code
_entity_poly.pdbx_strand_id
1 'polypeptide(L)'
;MLTELNIKNFKSIKMSQPIDLNRFSILCGSNSSGKSSLIQVILLICQSFSNRYQNDSIILNGHLVRLGAFLDIKNHFSDDDVINISFTLPIKTTTYKGQDSKIFKCDLCIGLDSGKTGADEYHPLILSNKVSIHVSDGEGGYIETDNIQVEYNNNAYAKDWPYSVISFKSSEMNRIEVEYPDFEVLGTYRGELLPHYIALKFNYVKKISSNILDFVTNTLSSNNIKSSITYIDEEYLVLPREFLLEILRIIKKERQVIYDSITVPDKYLQRGMMHEISLNLEENEFISKLKEDIVRANFNLSADVFPDAFFNRDKISIVDWREFISELDDKARKSLIDLITRNRLVLQDIWCDAMPNKTDVAVYNAKEFLDAEYSLNMYFSRSVKYLGPLRMEPQALYTSFGHLDPNTVGLKGEYTAAVLHKNRDKHIEYLSPSIVNGSLALKPKSELFKYACLEWLSYLGVIQDFKTSDKGKLGYELNVKINKDEEWQDLTHVGVGVSQVLPIVIMFLLSDEDDILIFEQPELHLHPQVQSRLCDLFIAIARAERQCIIETHSEYLINRLRLRIAQEIDETIKNDVSMFFINKEHGVSDFKMVEINKYGSVIDWPVDFFDQTDREIERILFEASLKRKKEKKQIKSFSFEVKNERRD
;
A
#
# COMPACT_ATOMS: atom_id res chain seq x y z
N MET A 1 1.62 6.32 -8.05
CA MET A 1 2.24 5.69 -9.23
C MET A 1 2.69 4.27 -8.90
N LEU A 2 2.43 3.27 -9.74
CA LEU A 2 3.00 1.92 -9.62
C LEU A 2 4.45 1.95 -10.11
N THR A 3 5.43 1.66 -9.25
CA THR A 3 6.85 1.83 -9.61
C THR A 3 7.56 0.54 -9.96
N GLU A 4 7.24 -0.57 -9.31
CA GLU A 4 7.86 -1.87 -9.58
C GLU A 4 6.78 -2.94 -9.71
N LEU A 5 6.98 -3.89 -10.62
CA LEU A 5 6.11 -5.04 -10.81
C LEU A 5 6.95 -6.29 -11.13
N ASN A 6 6.66 -7.41 -10.46
CA ASN A 6 7.29 -8.69 -10.73
C ASN A 6 6.24 -9.80 -10.73
N ILE A 7 6.23 -10.62 -11.78
CA ILE A 7 5.20 -11.64 -12.01
C ILE A 7 5.87 -12.95 -12.36
N LYS A 8 5.47 -14.02 -11.67
CA LYS A 8 5.91 -15.38 -11.97
C LYS A 8 4.71 -16.31 -12.08
N ASN A 9 4.77 -17.18 -13.09
CA ASN A 9 3.80 -18.25 -13.32
C ASN A 9 2.39 -17.80 -13.77
N PHE A 10 2.21 -16.56 -14.23
CA PHE A 10 0.95 -16.07 -14.79
C PHE A 10 0.97 -16.15 -16.32
N LYS A 11 0.14 -17.04 -16.91
CA LYS A 11 0.10 -17.37 -18.34
C LYS A 11 1.52 -17.67 -18.82
N SER A 12 2.00 -17.02 -19.88
CA SER A 12 3.38 -17.20 -20.33
C SER A 12 4.41 -16.40 -19.54
N ILE A 13 4.02 -15.48 -18.63
CA ILE A 13 4.95 -14.58 -17.94
C ILE A 13 5.81 -15.33 -16.93
N LYS A 14 7.13 -15.13 -17.05
CA LYS A 14 8.12 -15.55 -16.04
C LYS A 14 9.22 -14.50 -15.95
N MET A 15 9.00 -13.50 -15.11
CA MET A 15 9.98 -12.46 -14.87
C MET A 15 11.14 -13.01 -14.04
N SER A 16 12.36 -12.82 -14.53
CA SER A 16 13.59 -13.13 -13.81
C SER A 16 13.95 -12.02 -12.80
N GLN A 17 13.58 -10.78 -13.12
CA GLN A 17 13.78 -9.57 -12.32
C GLN A 17 12.49 -8.72 -12.37
N PRO A 18 12.23 -7.89 -11.34
CA PRO A 18 11.19 -6.87 -11.41
C PRO A 18 11.42 -5.90 -12.57
N ILE A 19 10.33 -5.32 -13.08
CA ILE A 19 10.39 -4.20 -14.02
C ILE A 19 10.06 -2.89 -13.31
N ASP A 20 10.75 -1.83 -13.72
CA ASP A 20 10.53 -0.47 -13.22
C ASP A 20 9.61 0.31 -14.16
N LEU A 21 8.45 0.71 -13.64
CA LEU A 21 7.45 1.47 -14.39
C LEU A 21 7.60 2.96 -14.07
N ASN A 22 7.96 3.75 -15.09
CA ASN A 22 8.03 5.20 -14.99
C ASN A 22 6.66 5.85 -15.28
N ARG A 23 6.62 7.19 -15.33
CA ARG A 23 5.40 7.97 -15.62
C ARG A 23 4.87 7.71 -17.04
N PHE A 24 5.74 7.39 -18.00
CA PHE A 24 5.37 6.98 -19.36
C PHE A 24 5.99 5.62 -19.68
N SER A 25 5.27 4.56 -19.35
CA SER A 25 5.68 3.18 -19.61
C SER A 25 5.09 2.64 -20.91
N ILE A 26 5.94 2.03 -21.75
CA ILE A 26 5.54 1.47 -23.04
C ILE A 26 5.87 -0.02 -23.09
N LEU A 27 4.88 -0.84 -23.43
CA LEU A 27 4.97 -2.28 -23.63
C LEU A 27 4.89 -2.58 -25.13
N CYS A 28 5.98 -3.10 -25.68
CA CYS A 28 6.16 -3.43 -27.09
C CYS A 28 6.52 -4.91 -27.24
N GLY A 29 6.29 -5.51 -28.41
CA GLY A 29 6.57 -6.95 -28.62
C GLY A 29 5.70 -7.58 -29.69
N SER A 30 6.07 -8.77 -30.13
CA SER A 30 5.28 -9.57 -31.08
C SER A 30 3.88 -9.90 -30.55
N ASN A 31 2.94 -10.25 -31.45
CA ASN A 31 1.60 -10.66 -31.04
C ASN A 31 1.68 -11.90 -30.14
N SER A 32 0.81 -11.96 -29.12
CA SER A 32 0.78 -13.07 -28.16
C SER A 32 2.08 -13.23 -27.33
N SER A 33 2.89 -12.18 -27.23
CA SER A 33 4.13 -12.19 -26.46
C SER A 33 3.94 -12.05 -24.95
N GLY A 34 2.77 -11.59 -24.47
CA GLY A 34 2.48 -11.43 -23.03
C GLY A 34 2.20 -10.00 -22.57
N LYS A 35 2.15 -9.01 -23.48
CA LYS A 35 1.85 -7.59 -23.18
C LYS A 35 0.52 -7.41 -22.43
N SER A 36 -0.57 -7.87 -23.02
CA SER A 36 -1.90 -7.77 -22.41
C SER A 36 -2.00 -8.62 -21.14
N SER A 37 -1.20 -9.70 -21.01
CA SER A 37 -1.14 -10.49 -19.78
C SER A 37 -0.58 -9.68 -18.61
N LEU A 38 0.39 -8.77 -18.83
CA LEU A 38 0.88 -7.88 -17.78
C LEU A 38 -0.20 -6.89 -17.33
N ILE A 39 -0.89 -6.27 -18.30
CA ILE A 39 -2.00 -5.36 -18.00
C ILE A 39 -3.11 -6.09 -17.25
N GLN A 40 -3.44 -7.31 -17.63
CA GLN A 40 -4.41 -8.16 -16.94
C GLN A 40 -4.05 -8.41 -15.47
N VAL A 41 -2.76 -8.54 -15.13
CA VAL A 41 -2.33 -8.65 -13.73
C VAL A 41 -2.56 -7.35 -12.97
N ILE A 42 -2.29 -6.19 -13.56
CA ILE A 42 -2.59 -4.90 -12.93
C ILE A 42 -4.10 -4.77 -12.69
N LEU A 43 -4.94 -5.11 -13.67
CA LEU A 43 -6.40 -5.09 -13.53
C LEU A 43 -6.90 -6.10 -12.49
N LEU A 44 -6.25 -7.26 -12.39
CA LEU A 44 -6.53 -8.29 -11.38
C LEU A 44 -6.29 -7.77 -9.96
N ILE A 45 -5.14 -7.12 -9.74
CA ILE A 45 -4.83 -6.43 -8.47
C ILE A 45 -5.90 -5.38 -8.20
N CYS A 46 -6.19 -4.52 -9.17
CA CYS A 46 -7.15 -3.43 -9.01
C CYS A 46 -8.53 -3.94 -8.57
N GLN A 47 -9.10 -4.91 -9.29
CA GLN A 47 -10.43 -5.42 -8.97
C GLN A 47 -10.48 -6.22 -7.66
N SER A 48 -9.38 -6.87 -7.28
CA SER A 48 -9.29 -7.59 -6.00
C SER A 48 -9.26 -6.61 -4.84
N PHE A 49 -8.36 -5.61 -4.88
CA PHE A 49 -8.27 -4.58 -3.84
C PHE A 49 -9.50 -3.67 -3.78
N SER A 50 -10.22 -3.46 -4.88
CA SER A 50 -11.39 -2.56 -4.94
C SER A 50 -12.69 -3.19 -4.43
N ASN A 51 -12.74 -4.51 -4.24
CA ASN A 51 -13.98 -5.16 -3.82
C ASN A 51 -14.25 -4.90 -2.33
N ARG A 52 -15.49 -4.51 -1.99
CA ARG A 52 -15.88 -4.17 -0.60
C ARG A 52 -16.19 -5.39 0.27
N TYR A 53 -16.50 -6.52 -0.35
CA TYR A 53 -16.67 -7.80 0.32
C TYR A 53 -15.39 -8.60 0.09
N GLN A 54 -14.34 -8.23 0.79
CA GLN A 54 -13.06 -8.94 0.74
C GLN A 54 -13.25 -10.31 1.35
N ASN A 55 -12.82 -11.32 0.61
CA ASN A 55 -12.50 -12.64 1.12
C ASN A 55 -10.98 -12.78 1.00
N ASP A 56 -10.43 -13.83 1.60
CA ASP A 56 -9.02 -14.27 1.52
C ASP A 56 -8.60 -14.77 0.12
N SER A 57 -9.32 -14.37 -0.93
CA SER A 57 -9.16 -14.82 -2.30
C SER A 57 -9.04 -13.69 -3.30
N ILE A 58 -8.30 -13.95 -4.37
CA ILE A 58 -8.18 -13.05 -5.51
C ILE A 58 -9.40 -13.20 -6.41
N ILE A 59 -9.85 -12.09 -6.98
CA ILE A 59 -11.02 -12.06 -7.86
C ILE A 59 -10.55 -12.22 -9.29
N LEU A 60 -10.62 -13.42 -9.88
CA LEU A 60 -10.22 -13.64 -11.27
C LEU A 60 -11.20 -13.04 -12.29
N ASN A 61 -12.48 -12.99 -11.92
CA ASN A 61 -13.57 -12.64 -12.83
C ASN A 61 -14.40 -11.48 -12.27
N GLY A 62 -13.95 -10.27 -12.56
CA GLY A 62 -14.55 -9.02 -12.09
C GLY A 62 -15.09 -8.18 -13.24
N HIS A 63 -15.27 -6.89 -12.94
CA HIS A 63 -15.74 -5.91 -13.91
C HIS A 63 -14.61 -5.40 -14.83
N LEU A 64 -13.35 -5.37 -14.37
CA LEU A 64 -12.20 -4.93 -15.18
C LEU A 64 -11.70 -6.04 -16.09
N VAL A 65 -11.52 -7.24 -15.55
CA VAL A 65 -10.99 -8.39 -16.28
C VAL A 65 -11.72 -9.69 -15.89
N ARG A 66 -11.89 -10.57 -16.88
CA ARG A 66 -12.42 -11.92 -16.72
C ARG A 66 -11.41 -12.93 -17.22
N LEU A 67 -10.76 -13.61 -16.28
CA LEU A 67 -9.62 -14.47 -16.55
C LEU A 67 -9.96 -15.97 -16.64
N GLY A 68 -11.19 -16.37 -16.30
CA GLY A 68 -11.59 -17.77 -16.27
C GLY A 68 -11.20 -18.45 -14.96
N ALA A 69 -10.80 -19.72 -15.05
CA ALA A 69 -10.32 -20.52 -13.93
C ALA A 69 -8.84 -20.21 -13.59
N PHE A 70 -8.39 -20.57 -12.40
CA PHE A 70 -7.00 -20.49 -11.99
C PHE A 70 -6.09 -21.27 -12.94
N LEU A 71 -6.53 -22.44 -13.41
CA LEU A 71 -5.80 -23.25 -14.38
C LEU A 71 -5.66 -22.58 -15.76
N ASP A 72 -6.55 -21.65 -16.12
CA ASP A 72 -6.47 -20.87 -17.37
C ASP A 72 -5.39 -19.78 -17.30
N ILE A 73 -5.02 -19.36 -16.09
CA ILE A 73 -4.01 -18.32 -15.86
C ILE A 73 -2.69 -18.86 -15.32
N LYS A 74 -2.61 -20.13 -14.92
CA LYS A 74 -1.35 -20.76 -14.53
C LYS A 74 -0.49 -21.00 -15.78
N ASN A 75 0.83 -20.85 -15.66
CA ASN A 75 1.72 -21.24 -16.75
C ASN A 75 1.66 -22.75 -16.97
N HIS A 76 1.41 -23.19 -18.20
CA HIS A 76 1.40 -24.61 -18.55
C HIS A 76 2.78 -25.27 -18.56
N PHE A 77 3.86 -24.48 -18.49
CA PHE A 77 5.25 -24.95 -18.47
C PHE A 77 5.87 -24.94 -17.06
N SER A 78 5.09 -24.65 -16.02
CA SER A 78 5.55 -24.69 -14.63
C SER A 78 4.87 -25.84 -13.89
N ASP A 79 5.66 -26.59 -13.12
CA ASP A 79 5.14 -27.59 -12.18
C ASP A 79 4.62 -26.95 -10.89
N ASP A 80 4.93 -25.67 -10.66
CA ASP A 80 4.43 -24.91 -9.50
C ASP A 80 2.92 -24.66 -9.65
N ASP A 81 2.16 -24.98 -8.61
CA ASP A 81 0.70 -24.72 -8.51
C ASP A 81 0.38 -23.34 -7.92
N VAL A 82 1.32 -22.40 -7.99
CA VAL A 82 1.19 -21.06 -7.41
C VAL A 82 1.60 -19.96 -8.36
N ILE A 83 0.93 -18.81 -8.30
CA ILE A 83 1.28 -17.60 -9.05
C ILE A 83 1.80 -16.57 -8.06
N ASN A 84 2.94 -15.95 -8.38
CA ASN A 84 3.52 -14.90 -7.55
C ASN A 84 3.40 -13.55 -8.24
N ILE A 85 2.89 -12.55 -7.51
CA ILE A 85 2.71 -11.19 -7.97
C ILE A 85 3.28 -10.27 -6.90
N SER A 86 4.31 -9.51 -7.24
CA SER A 86 4.91 -8.51 -6.36
C SER A 86 4.78 -7.13 -6.96
N PHE A 87 4.44 -6.12 -6.16
CA PHE A 87 4.37 -4.74 -6.62
C PHE A 87 4.81 -3.73 -5.55
N THR A 88 5.35 -2.60 -6.02
CA THR A 88 5.73 -1.45 -5.19
C THR A 88 4.89 -0.24 -5.57
N LEU A 89 4.26 0.40 -4.57
CA LEU A 89 3.36 1.53 -4.76
C LEU A 89 3.60 2.63 -3.70
N PRO A 90 4.25 3.74 -4.09
CA PRO A 90 4.27 4.97 -3.31
C PRO A 90 2.88 5.64 -3.29
N ILE A 91 2.37 5.93 -2.09
CA ILE A 91 1.12 6.65 -1.86
C ILE A 91 1.38 7.82 -0.91
N LYS A 92 0.89 9.01 -1.27
CA LYS A 92 0.81 10.16 -0.35
C LYS A 92 -0.37 9.93 0.60
N THR A 93 -0.09 9.64 1.86
CA THR A 93 -1.13 9.47 2.89
C THR A 93 -1.36 10.78 3.63
N THR A 94 -2.62 11.17 3.81
CA THR A 94 -2.99 12.33 4.64
C THR A 94 -3.21 11.85 6.06
N THR A 95 -2.30 12.17 6.98
CA THR A 95 -2.46 11.90 8.41
C THR A 95 -2.87 13.18 9.15
N TYR A 96 -3.35 13.05 10.39
CA TYR A 96 -3.62 14.21 11.27
C TYR A 96 -2.37 15.07 11.56
N LYS A 97 -1.17 14.58 11.25
CA LYS A 97 0.11 15.27 11.46
C LYS A 97 0.71 15.88 10.19
N GLY A 98 0.16 15.61 9.00
CA GLY A 98 0.69 16.11 7.72
C GLY A 98 0.43 15.15 6.55
N GLN A 99 1.04 15.43 5.40
CA GLN A 99 1.13 14.48 4.29
C GLN A 99 2.43 13.69 4.41
N ASP A 100 2.34 12.39 4.69
CA ASP A 100 3.50 11.49 4.71
C ASP A 100 3.42 10.58 3.48
N SER A 101 4.48 10.58 2.67
CA SER A 101 4.63 9.62 1.57
C SER A 101 5.08 8.28 2.13
N LYS A 102 4.23 7.26 2.01
CA LYS A 102 4.55 5.87 2.35
C LYS A 102 4.76 5.08 1.07
N ILE A 103 5.70 4.13 1.09
CA ILE A 103 5.86 3.14 0.03
C ILE A 103 5.37 1.80 0.56
N PHE A 104 4.40 1.23 -0.14
CA PHE A 104 3.90 -0.11 0.12
C PHE A 104 4.55 -1.09 -0.84
N LYS A 105 5.15 -2.15 -0.32
CA LYS A 105 5.57 -3.31 -1.12
C LYS A 105 4.74 -4.52 -0.71
N CYS A 106 4.11 -5.15 -1.68
CA CYS A 106 3.26 -6.32 -1.46
C CYS A 106 3.74 -7.47 -2.34
N ASP A 107 3.97 -8.64 -1.74
CA ASP A 107 4.22 -9.91 -2.42
C ASP A 107 3.04 -10.84 -2.17
N LEU A 108 2.34 -11.24 -3.22
CA LEU A 108 1.18 -12.13 -3.17
C LEU A 108 1.53 -13.46 -3.84
N CYS A 109 1.35 -14.55 -3.11
CA CYS A 109 1.40 -15.91 -3.63
C CYS A 109 -0.01 -16.49 -3.60
N ILE A 110 -0.54 -16.85 -4.78
CA ILE A 110 -1.92 -17.31 -4.93
C ILE A 110 -1.97 -18.70 -5.54
N GLY A 111 -2.94 -19.50 -5.11
CA GLY A 111 -3.07 -20.87 -5.59
C GLY A 111 -4.39 -21.52 -5.17
N LEU A 112 -4.48 -22.82 -5.40
CA LEU A 112 -5.65 -23.62 -5.04
C LEU A 112 -5.47 -24.26 -3.66
N ASP A 113 -6.56 -24.39 -2.93
CA ASP A 113 -6.61 -25.23 -1.72
C ASP A 113 -6.64 -26.70 -2.14
N SER A 114 -5.70 -27.51 -1.66
CA SER A 114 -5.65 -28.95 -1.95
C SER A 114 -6.84 -29.73 -1.36
N GLY A 115 -7.65 -29.12 -0.48
CA GLY A 115 -8.76 -29.75 0.23
C GLY A 115 -10.18 -29.46 -0.29
N LYS A 116 -10.38 -28.56 -1.27
CA LYS A 116 -11.72 -28.13 -1.73
C LYS A 116 -11.85 -28.15 -3.25
N THR A 117 -13.02 -28.51 -3.76
CA THR A 117 -13.29 -28.58 -5.21
C THR A 117 -14.37 -27.59 -5.64
N GLY A 118 -14.09 -26.85 -6.74
CA GLY A 118 -15.08 -26.13 -7.56
C GLY A 118 -15.09 -24.60 -7.44
N ALA A 119 -15.15 -24.03 -6.23
CA ALA A 119 -15.27 -22.57 -6.07
C ALA A 119 -13.91 -21.83 -6.13
N ASP A 120 -12.88 -22.43 -5.53
CA ASP A 120 -11.52 -21.86 -5.47
C ASP A 120 -10.86 -21.80 -6.86
N GLU A 121 -11.36 -22.60 -7.80
CA GLU A 121 -10.96 -22.55 -9.20
C GLU A 121 -11.25 -21.18 -9.84
N TYR A 122 -12.28 -20.46 -9.38
CA TYR A 122 -12.61 -19.11 -9.88
C TYR A 122 -12.19 -17.98 -8.93
N HIS A 123 -11.75 -18.35 -7.72
CA HIS A 123 -11.36 -17.45 -6.63
C HIS A 123 -10.19 -18.06 -5.84
N PRO A 124 -8.97 -18.09 -6.40
CA PRO A 124 -7.82 -18.72 -5.77
C PRO A 124 -7.49 -18.03 -4.45
N LEU A 125 -7.07 -18.83 -3.47
CA LEU A 125 -6.69 -18.34 -2.15
C LEU A 125 -5.36 -17.62 -2.23
N ILE A 126 -5.19 -16.64 -1.34
CA ILE A 126 -3.86 -16.11 -1.02
C ILE A 126 -3.18 -17.14 -0.12
N LEU A 127 -2.20 -17.86 -0.66
CA LEU A 127 -1.43 -18.87 0.07
C LEU A 127 -0.32 -18.24 0.89
N SER A 128 0.26 -17.13 0.44
CA SER A 128 1.18 -16.33 1.23
C SER A 128 1.05 -14.85 0.84
N ASN A 129 1.22 -13.98 1.82
CA ASN A 129 1.32 -12.55 1.62
C ASN A 129 2.48 -11.99 2.44
N LYS A 130 3.33 -11.18 1.82
CA LYS A 130 4.30 -10.34 2.51
C LYS A 130 4.02 -8.87 2.20
N VAL A 131 3.84 -8.07 3.25
CA VAL A 131 3.62 -6.63 3.15
C VAL A 131 4.73 -5.91 3.91
N SER A 132 5.35 -4.92 3.29
CA SER A 132 6.25 -4.00 3.98
C SER A 132 5.88 -2.55 3.71
N ILE A 133 5.97 -1.74 4.76
CA ILE A 133 5.67 -0.31 4.76
C ILE A 133 6.98 0.42 4.98
N HIS A 134 7.31 1.33 4.06
CA HIS A 134 8.50 2.15 4.13
C HIS A 134 8.12 3.62 4.24
N VAL A 135 8.72 4.32 5.17
CA VAL A 135 8.49 5.75 5.43
C VAL A 135 9.76 6.53 5.09
N SER A 136 9.61 7.76 4.60
CA SER A 136 10.76 8.62 4.28
C SER A 136 11.61 8.88 5.51
N ASP A 137 12.94 8.81 5.34
CA ASP A 137 13.92 9.11 6.39
C ASP A 137 14.22 10.61 6.54
N GLY A 138 13.65 11.46 5.69
CA GLY A 138 13.90 12.90 5.65
C GLY A 138 15.21 13.31 4.94
N GLU A 139 16.07 12.36 4.59
CA GLU A 139 17.32 12.56 3.82
C GLU A 139 17.19 12.14 2.35
N GLY A 140 15.97 11.77 1.93
CA GLY A 140 15.63 11.37 0.57
C GLY A 140 15.61 9.85 0.36
N GLY A 141 15.84 9.07 1.41
CA GLY A 141 15.67 7.62 1.43
C GLY A 141 14.36 7.20 2.08
N TYR A 142 14.16 5.88 2.14
CA TYR A 142 13.01 5.24 2.77
C TYR A 142 13.50 4.09 3.66
N ILE A 143 12.91 3.97 4.85
CA ILE A 143 13.25 2.94 5.83
C ILE A 143 12.03 2.05 6.06
N GLU A 144 12.26 0.73 6.10
CA GLU A 144 11.24 -0.25 6.45
C GLU A 144 10.86 -0.14 7.94
N THR A 145 9.68 0.41 8.22
CA THR A 145 9.15 0.60 9.58
C THR A 145 8.36 -0.62 10.04
N ASP A 146 7.53 -1.17 9.15
CA ASP A 146 6.58 -2.24 9.45
C ASP A 146 6.65 -3.33 8.38
N ASN A 147 6.58 -4.59 8.81
CA ASN A 147 6.60 -5.76 7.93
C ASN A 147 5.78 -6.89 8.53
N ILE A 148 4.98 -7.54 7.70
CA ILE A 148 4.30 -8.78 8.06
C ILE A 148 4.38 -9.78 6.90
N GLN A 149 4.72 -11.02 7.23
CA GLN A 149 4.69 -12.15 6.29
C GLN A 149 3.83 -13.26 6.87
N VAL A 150 2.88 -13.73 6.08
CA VAL A 150 1.94 -14.79 6.47
C VAL A 150 1.88 -15.91 5.44
N GLU A 151 1.56 -17.11 5.89
CA GLU A 151 1.39 -18.30 5.05
C GLU A 151 0.17 -19.10 5.50
N TYR A 152 -0.63 -19.51 4.52
CA TYR A 152 -1.86 -20.27 4.71
C TYR A 152 -1.53 -21.67 5.22
N ASN A 153 -2.20 -22.08 6.30
CA ASN A 153 -2.03 -23.36 6.94
C ASN A 153 -3.31 -24.18 6.82
N ASN A 154 -3.22 -25.31 6.11
CA ASN A 154 -4.36 -26.19 5.83
C ASN A 154 -4.68 -27.20 6.98
N ASN A 155 -4.13 -27.00 8.18
CA ASN A 155 -4.36 -27.93 9.29
C ASN A 155 -5.79 -27.79 9.87
N ALA A 156 -6.49 -28.91 10.05
CA ALA A 156 -7.86 -28.99 10.56
C ALA A 156 -8.11 -28.38 11.96
N TYR A 157 -7.04 -28.01 12.69
CA TYR A 157 -7.07 -27.34 14.00
C TYR A 157 -6.95 -25.80 13.92
N ALA A 158 -6.65 -25.23 12.75
CA ALA A 158 -6.46 -23.80 12.53
C ALA A 158 -7.79 -23.05 12.28
N LYS A 159 -8.87 -23.41 12.99
CA LYS A 159 -10.22 -22.87 12.71
C LYS A 159 -10.33 -21.36 12.95
N ASP A 160 -9.64 -20.85 13.96
CA ASP A 160 -9.75 -19.44 14.34
C ASP A 160 -8.70 -18.56 13.60
N TRP A 161 -7.58 -19.16 13.15
CA TRP A 161 -6.41 -18.46 12.60
C TRP A 161 -5.77 -19.27 11.45
N PRO A 162 -6.29 -19.19 10.22
CA PRO A 162 -5.82 -20.05 9.12
C PRO A 162 -4.45 -19.66 8.54
N TYR A 163 -3.90 -18.52 8.95
CA TYR A 163 -2.62 -18.02 8.46
C TYR A 163 -1.60 -17.97 9.59
N SER A 164 -0.48 -18.65 9.39
CA SER A 164 0.68 -18.60 10.29
C SER A 164 1.49 -17.34 9.99
N VAL A 165 1.92 -16.61 11.02
CA VAL A 165 2.76 -15.42 10.86
C VAL A 165 4.23 -15.86 10.89
N ILE A 166 4.92 -15.71 9.76
CA ILE A 166 6.34 -16.07 9.61
C ILE A 166 7.24 -14.98 10.18
N SER A 167 6.90 -13.72 9.91
CA SER A 167 7.61 -12.56 10.44
C SER A 167 6.64 -11.43 10.72
N PHE A 168 6.86 -10.73 11.83
CA PHE A 168 6.11 -9.54 12.20
C PHE A 168 7.03 -8.51 12.85
N LYS A 169 7.10 -7.34 12.24
CA LYS A 169 7.79 -6.15 12.73
C LYS A 169 6.81 -4.99 12.65
N SER A 170 6.71 -4.21 13.72
CA SER A 170 5.91 -3.00 13.72
C SER A 170 6.63 -1.85 14.40
N SER A 171 6.39 -0.64 13.93
CA SER A 171 6.78 0.61 14.57
C SER A 171 6.17 0.78 15.97
N GLU A 172 5.04 0.13 16.26
CA GLU A 172 4.41 0.10 17.59
C GLU A 172 4.90 -1.05 18.50
N MET A 173 6.00 -1.75 18.17
CA MET A 173 6.43 -2.94 18.93
C MET A 173 6.56 -2.71 20.44
N ASN A 174 7.18 -1.60 20.86
CA ASN A 174 7.31 -1.25 22.28
C ASN A 174 5.95 -1.13 22.98
N ARG A 175 4.93 -0.61 22.27
CA ARG A 175 3.58 -0.47 22.80
C ARG A 175 2.90 -1.84 22.91
N ILE A 176 3.08 -2.69 21.91
CA ILE A 176 2.55 -4.06 21.89
C ILE A 176 3.12 -4.86 23.07
N GLU A 177 4.43 -4.78 23.31
CA GLU A 177 5.09 -5.47 24.43
C GLU A 177 4.58 -5.01 25.80
N VAL A 178 4.24 -3.72 25.94
CA VAL A 178 3.64 -3.18 27.18
C VAL A 178 2.20 -3.66 27.35
N GLU A 179 1.41 -3.69 26.28
CA GLU A 179 -0.01 -4.06 26.32
C GLU A 179 -0.24 -5.59 26.39
N TYR A 180 0.69 -6.36 25.83
CA TYR A 180 0.68 -7.82 25.75
C TYR A 180 2.05 -8.36 26.16
N PRO A 181 2.34 -8.47 27.47
CA PRO A 181 3.65 -8.92 27.93
C PRO A 181 3.95 -10.37 27.54
N ASP A 182 5.21 -10.62 27.15
CA ASP A 182 5.73 -11.94 26.75
C ASP A 182 4.86 -12.64 25.69
N PHE A 183 4.38 -11.87 24.72
CA PHE A 183 3.46 -12.38 23.72
C PHE A 183 4.13 -13.31 22.71
N GLU A 184 3.33 -14.26 22.22
CA GLU A 184 3.61 -15.14 21.10
C GLU A 184 2.54 -14.90 20.03
N VAL A 185 2.96 -14.77 18.78
CA VAL A 185 2.04 -14.60 17.65
C VAL A 185 1.49 -15.96 17.25
N LEU A 186 0.18 -16.15 17.36
CA LEU A 186 -0.47 -17.41 16.99
C LEU A 186 -0.82 -17.50 15.50
N GLY A 187 -1.18 -16.38 14.88
CA GLY A 187 -1.66 -16.33 13.50
C GLY A 187 -2.43 -15.06 13.17
N THR A 188 -3.08 -15.03 12.01
CA THR A 188 -4.01 -13.96 11.59
C THR A 188 -5.33 -14.54 11.12
N TYR A 189 -6.39 -13.73 11.17
CA TYR A 189 -7.74 -14.12 10.76
C TYR A 189 -7.86 -14.35 9.26
N ARG A 190 -8.96 -15.02 8.89
CA ARG A 190 -9.44 -15.20 7.52
C ARG A 190 -10.25 -13.99 7.07
N GLY A 191 -10.01 -13.47 5.87
CA GLY A 191 -10.96 -12.59 5.18
C GLY A 191 -10.42 -11.29 4.59
N GLU A 192 -9.12 -11.04 4.66
CA GLU A 192 -8.53 -9.77 4.22
C GLU A 192 -7.42 -9.99 3.20
N LEU A 193 -7.21 -8.99 2.34
CA LEU A 193 -6.11 -9.05 1.38
C LEU A 193 -4.79 -8.77 2.09
N LEU A 194 -4.76 -7.85 3.05
CA LEU A 194 -3.59 -7.56 3.87
C LEU A 194 -3.83 -7.99 5.32
N PRO A 195 -2.91 -8.76 5.93
CA PRO A 195 -3.08 -9.22 7.30
C PRO A 195 -2.88 -8.06 8.28
N HIS A 196 -3.93 -7.67 9.00
CA HIS A 196 -3.85 -6.63 10.03
C HIS A 196 -4.45 -7.03 11.39
N TYR A 197 -5.26 -8.08 11.47
CA TYR A 197 -5.70 -8.65 12.75
C TYR A 197 -4.83 -9.83 13.20
N ILE A 198 -3.97 -9.58 14.18
CA ILE A 198 -2.96 -10.53 14.65
C ILE A 198 -3.40 -11.14 15.99
N ALA A 199 -3.42 -12.46 16.05
CA ALA A 199 -3.68 -13.21 17.28
C ALA A 199 -2.43 -13.24 18.15
N LEU A 200 -2.53 -12.69 19.35
CA LEU A 200 -1.44 -12.68 20.32
C LEU A 200 -1.84 -13.51 21.55
N LYS A 201 -1.04 -14.51 21.87
CA LYS A 201 -1.08 -15.21 23.15
C LYS A 201 -0.10 -14.55 24.10
N PHE A 202 -0.55 -14.05 25.25
CA PHE A 202 0.31 -13.26 26.14
C PHE A 202 0.18 -13.71 27.59
N ASN A 203 1.12 -13.28 28.43
CA ASN A 203 1.10 -13.54 29.87
C ASN A 203 0.04 -12.66 30.55
N TYR A 204 -1.09 -13.27 30.88
CA TYR A 204 -2.22 -12.58 31.51
C TYR A 204 -1.86 -12.04 32.89
N VAL A 205 -1.13 -12.82 33.68
CA VAL A 205 -0.70 -12.44 35.03
C VAL A 205 0.16 -11.18 34.98
N LYS A 206 1.16 -11.15 34.10
CA LYS A 206 2.04 -10.01 33.91
C LYS A 206 1.31 -8.77 33.37
N LYS A 207 0.26 -8.96 32.56
CA LYS A 207 -0.61 -7.86 32.14
C LYS A 207 -1.38 -7.26 33.32
N ILE A 208 -1.95 -8.09 34.18
CA ILE A 208 -2.70 -7.63 35.35
C ILE A 208 -1.79 -7.00 36.41
N SER A 209 -0.58 -7.53 36.62
CA SER A 209 0.37 -6.99 37.59
C SER A 209 0.76 -5.53 37.32
N SER A 210 0.76 -5.11 36.05
CA SER A 210 0.97 -3.70 35.69
C SER A 210 -0.06 -2.77 36.35
N ASN A 211 -1.30 -3.24 36.53
CA ASN A 211 -2.44 -2.50 37.06
C ASN A 211 -2.76 -2.82 38.53
N ILE A 212 -2.22 -3.92 39.10
CA ILE A 212 -2.54 -4.39 40.46
C ILE A 212 -2.34 -3.29 41.52
N LEU A 213 -1.29 -2.49 41.37
CA LEU A 213 -0.96 -1.44 42.32
C LEU A 213 -1.91 -0.25 42.26
N ASP A 214 -2.53 0.00 41.11
CA ASP A 214 -3.54 1.04 40.99
C ASP A 214 -4.83 0.62 41.71
N PHE A 215 -5.12 -0.70 41.74
CA PHE A 215 -6.18 -1.28 42.58
C PHE A 215 -5.84 -1.25 44.07
N VAL A 216 -4.59 -1.52 44.44
CA VAL A 216 -4.09 -1.54 45.83
C VAL A 216 -4.00 -0.15 46.45
N THR A 217 -3.63 0.88 45.66
CA THR A 217 -3.44 2.26 46.14
C THR A 217 -4.67 3.15 46.02
N ASN A 218 -5.77 2.63 45.42
CA ASN A 218 -7.04 3.35 45.23
C ASN A 218 -6.87 4.68 44.45
N THR A 219 -5.92 4.74 43.53
CA THR A 219 -5.61 5.91 42.69
C THR A 219 -6.52 6.04 41.47
N LEU A 220 -7.37 5.04 41.20
CA LEU A 220 -8.37 5.05 40.13
C LEU A 220 -9.68 5.73 40.59
N SER A 221 -10.21 6.65 39.78
CA SER A 221 -11.54 7.22 40.03
C SER A 221 -12.62 6.13 39.90
N SER A 222 -13.70 6.23 40.70
CA SER A 222 -14.79 5.24 40.76
C SER A 222 -15.44 4.90 39.40
N ASN A 223 -15.35 5.81 38.42
CA ASN A 223 -15.85 5.58 37.06
C ASN A 223 -14.87 4.78 36.17
N ASN A 224 -13.56 4.91 36.36
CA ASN A 224 -12.55 4.16 35.59
C ASN A 224 -12.40 2.70 36.06
N ILE A 225 -12.77 2.43 37.31
CA ILE A 225 -12.72 1.09 37.92
C ILE A 225 -13.75 0.14 37.28
N LYS A 226 -14.96 0.64 36.98
CA LYS A 226 -16.03 -0.19 36.39
C LYS A 226 -15.74 -0.64 34.96
N SER A 227 -14.92 0.08 34.19
CA SER A 227 -14.53 -0.32 32.84
C SER A 227 -13.31 -1.24 32.81
N SER A 228 -12.44 -1.18 33.83
CA SER A 228 -11.20 -1.97 33.91
C SER A 228 -11.35 -3.27 34.72
N ILE A 229 -12.28 -3.36 35.68
CA ILE A 229 -12.57 -4.59 36.44
C ILE A 229 -13.50 -5.56 35.68
N THR A 230 -14.34 -5.08 34.76
CA THR A 230 -15.34 -5.93 34.06
C THR A 230 -14.78 -7.12 33.28
N TYR A 231 -13.47 -7.18 33.05
CA TYR A 231 -12.79 -8.22 32.28
C TYR A 231 -11.64 -8.91 33.05
N ILE A 232 -11.49 -8.64 34.36
CA ILE A 232 -10.48 -9.29 35.18
C ILE A 232 -11.14 -10.40 35.99
N ASP A 233 -10.61 -11.61 35.88
CA ASP A 233 -11.10 -12.75 36.66
C ASP A 233 -10.91 -12.50 38.16
N GLU A 234 -11.96 -12.73 38.95
CA GLU A 234 -11.96 -12.49 40.41
C GLU A 234 -10.83 -13.23 41.14
N GLU A 235 -10.38 -14.38 40.63
CA GLU A 235 -9.27 -15.17 41.17
C GLU A 235 -7.93 -14.41 41.17
N TYR A 236 -7.76 -13.45 40.26
CA TYR A 236 -6.54 -12.63 40.13
C TYR A 236 -6.70 -11.26 40.81
N LEU A 237 -7.86 -10.92 41.36
CA LEU A 237 -8.09 -9.68 42.13
C LEU A 237 -7.80 -9.90 43.62
N VAL A 238 -6.63 -10.47 43.90
CA VAL A 238 -6.21 -10.86 45.25
C VAL A 238 -4.74 -10.51 45.52
N LEU A 239 -4.39 -10.34 46.79
CA LEU A 239 -3.04 -10.12 47.26
C LEU A 239 -2.52 -11.40 47.90
N PRO A 240 -1.42 -11.98 47.38
CA PRO A 240 -0.84 -13.19 47.93
C PRO A 240 -0.10 -12.88 49.23
N ARG A 241 0.06 -13.89 50.09
CA ARG A 241 0.74 -13.75 51.37
C ARG A 241 2.17 -13.20 51.25
N GLU A 242 2.89 -13.61 50.21
CA GLU A 242 4.26 -13.18 49.90
C GLU A 242 4.34 -11.68 49.68
N PHE A 243 3.35 -11.10 48.99
CA PHE A 243 3.25 -9.65 48.76
C PHE A 243 3.12 -8.88 50.08
N LEU A 244 2.31 -9.39 51.02
CA LEU A 244 2.11 -8.76 52.33
C LEU A 244 3.35 -8.90 53.22
N LEU A 245 4.00 -10.06 53.18
CA LEU A 245 5.26 -10.30 53.89
C LEU A 245 6.36 -9.37 53.39
N GLU A 246 6.40 -9.09 52.09
CA GLU A 246 7.34 -8.13 51.53
C GLU A 246 7.05 -6.70 51.99
N ILE A 247 5.79 -6.27 52.01
CA ILE A 247 5.41 -4.96 52.57
C ILE A 247 5.89 -4.84 54.02
N LEU A 248 5.68 -5.88 54.85
CA LEU A 248 6.18 -5.89 56.23
C LEU A 248 7.71 -5.83 56.30
N ARG A 249 8.41 -6.53 55.40
CA ARG A 249 9.87 -6.52 55.33
C ARG A 249 10.39 -5.13 54.99
N ILE A 250 9.78 -4.45 54.02
CA ILE A 250 10.11 -3.08 53.63
C ILE A 250 9.86 -2.12 54.79
N ILE A 251 8.70 -2.23 55.46
CA ILE A 251 8.36 -1.41 56.65
C ILE A 251 9.40 -1.58 57.76
N LYS A 252 9.75 -2.83 58.10
CA LYS A 252 10.76 -3.11 59.14
C LYS A 252 12.12 -2.54 58.76
N LYS A 253 12.51 -2.67 57.49
CA LYS A 253 13.77 -2.13 56.99
C LYS A 253 13.80 -0.60 57.05
N GLU A 254 12.76 0.10 56.60
CA GLU A 254 12.71 1.57 56.67
C GLU A 254 12.75 2.07 58.12
N ARG A 255 12.00 1.44 59.02
CA ARG A 255 12.04 1.76 60.45
C ARG A 255 13.43 1.56 61.06
N GLN A 256 14.10 0.46 60.71
CA GLN A 256 15.45 0.18 61.20
C GLN A 256 16.46 1.21 60.69
N VAL A 257 16.39 1.61 59.41
CA VAL A 257 17.24 2.66 58.85
C VAL A 257 17.06 3.98 59.60
N ILE A 258 15.83 4.36 59.91
CA ILE A 258 15.55 5.57 60.71
C ILE A 258 16.13 5.39 62.12
N TYR A 259 15.90 4.25 62.77
CA TYR A 259 16.41 3.93 64.12
C TYR A 259 17.94 4.02 64.22
N ASP A 260 18.64 3.51 63.20
CA ASP A 260 20.11 3.49 63.11
C ASP A 260 20.66 4.89 62.80
N SER A 261 19.94 5.69 62.00
CA SER A 261 20.33 7.07 61.67
C SER A 261 20.21 8.05 62.83
N ILE A 262 19.39 7.73 63.85
CA ILE A 262 19.21 8.59 65.02
C ILE A 262 20.46 8.50 65.91
N THR A 263 21.23 9.57 65.95
CA THR A 263 22.28 9.78 66.94
C THR A 263 21.72 10.60 68.08
N VAL A 264 21.71 10.05 69.30
CA VAL A 264 21.28 10.77 70.51
C VAL A 264 22.49 11.56 71.02
N PRO A 265 22.46 12.91 71.04
CA PRO A 265 23.61 13.69 71.49
C PRO A 265 23.93 13.46 72.97
N ASP A 266 25.22 13.41 73.32
CA ASP A 266 25.71 13.11 74.67
C ASP A 266 25.11 14.00 75.78
N LYS A 267 24.68 15.23 75.44
CA LYS A 267 24.02 16.14 76.39
C LYS A 267 22.72 15.56 76.97
N TYR A 268 22.05 14.66 76.27
CA TYR A 268 20.81 13.99 76.73
C TYR A 268 21.08 12.68 77.48
N LEU A 269 22.31 12.16 77.43
CA LEU A 269 22.74 10.95 78.14
C LEU A 269 23.26 11.27 79.56
N GLN A 270 23.41 12.55 79.91
CA GLN A 270 23.85 12.96 81.24
C GLN A 270 22.79 12.62 82.29
N ARG A 271 23.21 11.89 83.34
CA ARG A 271 22.38 11.37 84.45
C ARG A 271 21.32 12.33 85.03
N GLY A 272 21.52 13.64 84.92
CA GLY A 272 20.59 14.66 85.39
C GLY A 272 19.27 14.74 84.60
N MET A 273 19.29 14.57 83.27
CA MET A 273 18.06 14.63 82.44
C MET A 273 17.30 13.29 82.38
N MET A 274 17.99 12.17 82.56
CA MET A 274 17.40 10.82 82.60
C MET A 274 16.36 10.65 83.73
N HIS A 275 16.60 11.28 84.88
CA HIS A 275 15.76 11.17 86.06
C HIS A 275 14.46 12.00 85.98
N GLU A 276 14.45 13.09 85.22
CA GLU A 276 13.24 13.93 85.05
C GLU A 276 12.25 13.35 84.05
N ILE A 277 12.70 12.49 83.12
CA ILE A 277 11.89 12.05 81.98
C ILE A 277 11.44 10.58 82.09
N SER A 278 12.10 9.73 82.88
CA SER A 278 11.76 8.30 82.94
C SER A 278 12.01 7.64 84.31
N LEU A 279 10.95 7.00 84.83
CA LEU A 279 11.01 6.10 85.99
C LEU A 279 11.78 4.81 85.61
N ASN A 280 12.92 4.59 86.25
CA ASN A 280 13.64 3.30 86.35
C ASN A 280 13.93 2.54 85.03
N LEU A 281 14.52 3.17 84.02
CA LEU A 281 15.02 2.48 82.82
C LEU A 281 16.56 2.51 82.79
N GLU A 282 17.20 1.41 82.38
CA GLU A 282 18.65 1.43 82.11
C GLU A 282 18.97 2.34 80.91
N GLU A 283 20.18 2.91 80.85
CA GLU A 283 20.58 3.91 79.83
C GLU A 283 20.33 3.41 78.38
N ASN A 284 20.61 2.14 78.11
CA ASN A 284 20.34 1.50 76.82
C ASN A 284 18.83 1.38 76.51
N GLU A 285 18.00 1.18 77.53
CA GLU A 285 16.55 1.01 77.42
C GLU A 285 15.86 2.37 77.17
N PHE A 286 16.36 3.44 77.79
CA PHE A 286 15.91 4.81 77.50
C PHE A 286 16.27 5.26 76.08
N ILE A 287 17.52 5.01 75.64
CA ILE A 287 17.95 5.31 74.28
C ILE A 287 17.08 4.56 73.26
N SER A 288 16.79 3.28 73.53
CA SER A 288 15.95 2.48 72.65
C SER A 288 14.52 3.03 72.55
N LYS A 289 13.90 3.35 73.70
CA LYS A 289 12.56 3.93 73.74
C LYS A 289 12.46 5.30 73.07
N LEU A 290 13.43 6.18 73.30
CA LEU A 290 13.51 7.50 72.65
C LEU A 290 13.67 7.37 71.13
N LYS A 291 14.54 6.47 70.67
CA LYS A 291 14.70 6.18 69.25
C LYS A 291 13.41 5.62 68.65
N GLU A 292 12.70 4.73 69.34
CA GLU A 292 11.40 4.23 68.89
C GLU A 292 10.34 5.31 68.80
N ASP A 293 10.28 6.24 69.76
CA ASP A 293 9.33 7.36 69.74
C ASP A 293 9.62 8.32 68.57
N ILE A 294 10.90 8.59 68.28
CA ILE A 294 11.33 9.38 67.12
C ILE A 294 11.02 8.64 65.80
N VAL A 295 11.24 7.32 65.75
CA VAL A 295 10.86 6.49 64.58
C VAL A 295 9.34 6.54 64.37
N ARG A 296 8.53 6.41 65.43
CA ARG A 296 7.06 6.53 65.34
C ARG A 296 6.61 7.91 64.87
N ALA A 297 7.30 8.98 65.28
CA ALA A 297 7.02 10.33 64.82
C ALA A 297 7.36 10.57 63.34
N ASN A 298 8.42 9.93 62.83
CA ASN A 298 8.90 10.09 61.45
C ASN A 298 8.28 9.09 60.45
N PHE A 299 7.90 7.90 60.90
CA PHE A 299 7.30 6.84 60.09
C PHE A 299 6.19 6.12 60.87
N ASN A 300 4.94 6.53 60.60
CA ASN A 300 3.76 6.14 61.38
C ASN A 300 3.27 4.69 61.13
N LEU A 301 3.87 3.97 60.18
CA LEU A 301 3.51 2.57 59.89
C LEU A 301 4.33 1.61 60.75
N SER A 302 3.67 0.80 61.56
CA SER A 302 4.27 -0.38 62.21
C SER A 302 3.68 -1.66 61.65
N ALA A 303 4.36 -2.79 61.88
CA ALA A 303 3.87 -4.10 61.48
C ALA A 303 2.55 -4.47 62.17
N ASP A 304 2.28 -3.90 63.35
CA ASP A 304 1.11 -4.17 64.18
C ASP A 304 -0.19 -3.58 63.62
N VAL A 305 -0.08 -2.72 62.60
CA VAL A 305 -1.23 -2.10 61.93
C VAL A 305 -1.96 -3.12 61.05
N PHE A 306 -1.29 -4.18 60.60
CA PHE A 306 -1.90 -5.20 59.73
C PHE A 306 -2.65 -6.25 60.57
N PRO A 307 -3.91 -6.59 60.25
CA PRO A 307 -4.66 -7.62 60.97
C PRO A 307 -3.98 -9.00 60.91
N ASP A 308 -3.89 -9.73 62.02
CA ASP A 308 -3.31 -11.10 62.04
C ASP A 308 -4.01 -12.05 61.04
N ALA A 309 -5.31 -11.83 60.81
CA ALA A 309 -6.10 -12.58 59.84
C ALA A 309 -5.55 -12.49 58.41
N PHE A 310 -4.81 -11.44 58.06
CA PHE A 310 -4.21 -11.27 56.75
C PHE A 310 -3.08 -12.28 56.49
N PHE A 311 -2.37 -12.68 57.54
CA PHE A 311 -1.22 -13.59 57.43
C PHE A 311 -1.59 -15.07 57.60
N ASN A 312 -2.81 -15.34 58.07
CA ASN A 312 -3.39 -16.68 58.23
C ASN A 312 -4.12 -17.17 56.98
N ARG A 313 -4.37 -16.30 56.00
CA ARG A 313 -4.95 -16.64 54.70
C ARG A 313 -3.86 -16.69 53.64
N ASP A 314 -4.02 -17.55 52.65
CA ASP A 314 -3.07 -17.64 51.53
C ASP A 314 -3.19 -16.44 50.58
N LYS A 315 -4.42 -15.91 50.42
CA LYS A 315 -4.76 -14.79 49.54
C LYS A 315 -5.80 -13.89 50.20
N ILE A 316 -5.71 -12.58 49.95
CA ILE A 316 -6.65 -11.56 50.43
C ILE A 316 -7.34 -10.90 49.26
N SER A 317 -8.65 -10.70 49.32
CA SER A 317 -9.34 -9.99 48.24
C SER A 317 -8.95 -8.51 48.21
N ILE A 318 -8.93 -7.90 47.02
CA ILE A 318 -8.72 -6.45 46.91
C ILE A 318 -9.81 -5.66 47.65
N VAL A 319 -11.01 -6.23 47.81
CA VAL A 319 -12.10 -5.62 48.59
C VAL A 319 -11.72 -5.52 50.07
N ASP A 320 -11.32 -6.64 50.69
CA ASP A 320 -10.88 -6.67 52.10
C ASP A 320 -9.67 -5.74 52.32
N TRP A 321 -8.74 -5.70 51.36
CA TRP A 321 -7.59 -4.80 51.41
C TRP A 321 -7.99 -3.32 51.36
N ARG A 322 -8.98 -2.96 50.54
CA ARG A 322 -9.47 -1.58 50.45
C ARG A 322 -10.24 -1.16 51.68
N GLU A 323 -11.02 -2.06 52.28
CA GLU A 323 -11.66 -1.82 53.57
C GLU A 323 -10.59 -1.52 54.63
N PHE A 324 -9.54 -2.34 54.72
CA PHE A 324 -8.41 -2.09 55.61
C PHE A 324 -7.75 -0.73 55.37
N ILE A 325 -7.41 -0.38 54.13
CA ILE A 325 -6.83 0.95 53.82
C ILE A 325 -7.76 2.09 54.23
N SER A 326 -9.07 1.92 54.10
CA SER A 326 -10.07 2.92 54.48
C SER A 326 -10.22 3.12 55.99
N GLU A 327 -9.83 2.12 56.78
CA GLU A 327 -9.82 2.16 58.25
C GLU A 327 -8.54 2.79 58.82
N LEU A 328 -7.46 2.86 58.04
CA LEU A 328 -6.21 3.53 58.44
C LEU A 328 -6.39 5.04 58.62
N ASP A 329 -5.66 5.63 59.57
CA ASP A 329 -5.57 7.07 59.72
C ASP A 329 -4.90 7.73 58.49
N ASP A 330 -5.18 9.02 58.23
CA ASP A 330 -4.74 9.70 57.02
C ASP A 330 -3.21 9.69 56.84
N LYS A 331 -2.46 9.73 57.95
CA LYS A 331 -1.00 9.69 57.93
C LYS A 331 -0.46 8.31 57.56
N ALA A 332 -0.92 7.23 58.21
CA ALA A 332 -0.46 5.88 57.89
C ALA A 332 -0.91 5.46 56.49
N ARG A 333 -2.14 5.84 56.08
CA ARG A 333 -2.63 5.61 54.71
C ARG A 333 -1.71 6.23 53.66
N LYS A 334 -1.37 7.51 53.82
CA LYS A 334 -0.49 8.22 52.88
C LYS A 334 0.91 7.60 52.84
N SER A 335 1.47 7.25 53.99
CA SER A 335 2.77 6.58 54.07
C SER A 335 2.74 5.18 53.43
N LEU A 336 1.62 4.46 53.51
CA LEU A 336 1.51 3.10 52.96
C LEU A 336 1.41 3.17 51.44
N ILE A 337 0.58 4.06 50.91
CA ILE A 337 0.46 4.31 49.47
C ILE A 337 1.81 4.76 48.89
N ASP A 338 2.51 5.67 49.57
CA ASP A 338 3.84 6.12 49.14
C ASP A 338 4.87 4.99 49.13
N LEU A 339 4.92 4.16 50.18
CA LEU A 339 5.81 3.01 50.26
C LEU A 339 5.54 2.00 49.13
N ILE A 340 4.27 1.68 48.89
CA ILE A 340 3.85 0.77 47.82
C ILE A 340 4.22 1.36 46.45
N THR A 341 4.04 2.66 46.27
CA THR A 341 4.39 3.35 45.01
C THR A 341 5.90 3.36 44.76
N ARG A 342 6.72 3.63 45.80
CA ARG A 342 8.19 3.63 45.70
C ARG A 342 8.77 2.24 45.40
N ASN A 343 8.11 1.18 45.85
CA ASN A 343 8.56 -0.20 45.67
C ASN A 343 7.75 -0.96 44.60
N ARG A 344 7.13 -0.22 43.66
CA ARG A 344 6.22 -0.74 42.63
C ARG A 344 6.74 -1.97 41.91
N LEU A 345 7.93 -1.90 41.32
CA LEU A 345 8.50 -2.99 40.50
C LEU A 345 8.69 -4.27 41.31
N VAL A 346 9.29 -4.16 42.50
CA VAL A 346 9.56 -5.31 43.39
C VAL A 346 8.25 -5.99 43.83
N LEU A 347 7.25 -5.18 44.19
CA LEU A 347 5.95 -5.68 44.62
C LEU A 347 5.17 -6.32 43.45
N GLN A 348 5.31 -5.78 42.24
CA GLN A 348 4.72 -6.37 41.03
C GLN A 348 5.35 -7.72 40.70
N ASP A 349 6.67 -7.84 40.78
CA ASP A 349 7.38 -9.10 40.50
C ASP A 349 6.98 -10.20 41.50
N ILE A 350 6.95 -9.87 42.80
CA ILE A 350 6.52 -10.82 43.84
C ILE A 350 5.06 -11.23 43.66
N TRP A 351 4.20 -10.28 43.28
CA TRP A 351 2.81 -10.60 42.98
C TRP A 351 2.70 -11.54 41.78
N CYS A 352 3.44 -11.29 40.69
CA CYS A 352 3.50 -12.16 39.51
C CYS A 352 3.93 -13.58 39.87
N ASP A 353 5.03 -13.71 40.61
CA ASP A 353 5.64 -15.01 40.95
C ASP A 353 4.73 -15.86 41.85
N ALA A 354 3.93 -15.22 42.70
CA ALA A 354 3.01 -15.89 43.62
C ALA A 354 1.67 -16.28 42.97
N MET A 355 1.36 -15.77 41.78
CA MET A 355 0.10 -16.06 41.08
C MET A 355 0.22 -17.26 40.12
N PRO A 356 -0.87 -18.02 39.92
CA PRO A 356 -0.87 -19.14 38.98
C PRO A 356 -0.70 -18.64 37.55
N ASN A 357 0.27 -19.21 36.83
CA ASN A 357 0.53 -18.89 35.43
C ASN A 357 -0.75 -19.04 34.59
N LYS A 358 -1.10 -17.96 33.89
CA LYS A 358 -2.20 -17.95 32.92
C LYS A 358 -1.80 -17.19 31.69
N THR A 359 -2.10 -17.79 30.55
CA THR A 359 -2.02 -17.13 29.25
C THR A 359 -3.41 -16.84 28.75
N ASP A 360 -3.57 -15.72 28.06
CA ASP A 360 -4.82 -15.36 27.40
C ASP A 360 -4.53 -15.00 25.94
N VAL A 361 -5.57 -14.99 25.11
CA VAL A 361 -5.48 -14.72 23.68
C VAL A 361 -6.27 -13.46 23.36
N ALA A 362 -5.62 -12.52 22.70
CA ALA A 362 -6.25 -11.29 22.23
C ALA A 362 -6.00 -11.07 20.74
N VAL A 363 -6.92 -10.33 20.12
CA VAL A 363 -6.76 -9.84 18.76
C VAL A 363 -6.15 -8.45 18.81
N TYR A 364 -4.96 -8.30 18.26
CA TYR A 364 -4.34 -7.01 18.04
C TYR A 364 -4.64 -6.52 16.62
N ASN A 365 -5.22 -5.32 16.51
CA ASN A 365 -5.40 -4.66 15.22
C ASN A 365 -4.19 -3.77 14.93
N ALA A 366 -3.35 -4.24 14.01
CA ALA A 366 -2.16 -3.54 13.58
C ALA A 366 -2.52 -2.38 12.64
N LYS A 367 -2.65 -1.18 13.23
CA LYS A 367 -3.16 0.02 12.57
C LYS A 367 -2.43 0.40 11.28
N GLU A 368 -1.12 0.24 11.24
CA GLU A 368 -0.33 0.59 10.05
C GLU A 368 -0.69 -0.28 8.83
N PHE A 369 -1.00 -1.57 9.04
CA PHE A 369 -1.44 -2.46 7.96
C PHE A 369 -2.90 -2.23 7.59
N LEU A 370 -3.76 -1.90 8.56
CA LEU A 370 -5.14 -1.47 8.29
C LEU A 370 -5.17 -0.19 7.44
N ASP A 371 -4.35 0.80 7.79
CA ASP A 371 -4.20 2.05 7.03
C ASP A 371 -3.62 1.79 5.63
N ALA A 372 -2.69 0.83 5.50
CA ALA A 372 -2.18 0.39 4.22
C ALA A 372 -3.27 -0.24 3.35
N GLU A 373 -4.09 -1.13 3.91
CA GLU A 373 -5.20 -1.77 3.19
C GLU A 373 -6.22 -0.74 2.72
N TYR A 374 -6.61 0.19 3.60
CA TYR A 374 -7.50 1.29 3.25
C TYR A 374 -6.92 2.17 2.12
N SER A 375 -5.63 2.52 2.23
CA SER A 375 -4.94 3.33 1.22
C SER A 375 -4.89 2.64 -0.13
N LEU A 376 -4.55 1.34 -0.15
CA LEU A 376 -4.50 0.53 -1.36
C LEU A 376 -5.89 0.32 -1.98
N ASN A 377 -6.91 0.02 -1.17
CA ASN A 377 -8.29 -0.08 -1.61
C ASN A 377 -8.75 1.22 -2.29
N MET A 378 -8.53 2.37 -1.65
CA MET A 378 -8.91 3.68 -2.17
C MET A 378 -8.18 4.02 -3.46
N TYR A 379 -6.87 3.78 -3.52
CA TYR A 379 -6.05 4.01 -4.71
C TYR A 379 -6.52 3.15 -5.89
N PHE A 380 -6.62 1.83 -5.71
CA PHE A 380 -7.00 0.93 -6.79
C PHE A 380 -8.46 1.09 -7.23
N SER A 381 -9.35 1.58 -6.36
CA SER A 381 -10.75 1.83 -6.71
C SER A 381 -11.00 3.08 -7.54
N ARG A 382 -10.10 4.08 -7.47
CA ARG A 382 -10.35 5.43 -8.03
C ARG A 382 -9.26 5.93 -8.95
N SER A 383 -8.00 5.61 -8.64
CA SER A 383 -6.84 6.18 -9.30
C SER A 383 -6.31 5.33 -10.45
N VAL A 384 -6.85 4.14 -10.69
CA VAL A 384 -6.52 3.35 -11.88
C VAL A 384 -7.65 3.41 -12.90
N LYS A 385 -7.36 3.98 -14.07
CA LYS A 385 -8.29 4.12 -15.18
C LYS A 385 -7.77 3.28 -16.36
N TYR A 386 -8.63 2.41 -16.89
CA TYR A 386 -8.25 1.48 -17.95
C TYR A 386 -9.17 1.61 -19.15
N LEU A 387 -8.56 1.48 -20.33
CA LEU A 387 -9.25 1.61 -21.60
C LEU A 387 -8.67 0.60 -22.60
N GLY A 388 -9.49 -0.38 -22.95
CA GLY A 388 -9.09 -1.55 -23.74
C GLY A 388 -8.87 -1.27 -25.23
N PRO A 389 -8.41 -2.29 -25.98
CA PRO A 389 -8.02 -2.13 -27.38
C PRO A 389 -9.23 -2.01 -28.33
N LEU A 390 -10.28 -2.79 -28.07
CA LEU A 390 -11.49 -2.78 -28.87
C LEU A 390 -12.48 -1.76 -28.32
N ARG A 391 -12.38 -0.52 -28.82
CA ARG A 391 -13.31 0.55 -28.46
C ARG A 391 -14.70 0.31 -29.05
N MET A 392 -15.69 0.93 -28.43
CA MET A 392 -17.05 0.94 -28.93
C MET A 392 -17.08 1.59 -30.31
N GLU A 393 -17.71 0.88 -31.26
CA GLU A 393 -17.98 1.42 -32.59
C GLU A 393 -18.84 2.69 -32.49
N PRO A 394 -18.69 3.66 -33.41
CA PRO A 394 -19.52 4.86 -33.43
C PRO A 394 -21.01 4.54 -33.29
N GLN A 395 -21.66 5.18 -32.32
CA GLN A 395 -23.10 5.04 -32.07
C GLN A 395 -23.79 6.36 -32.38
N ALA A 396 -25.02 6.30 -32.91
CA ALA A 396 -25.87 7.49 -33.05
C ALA A 396 -26.28 8.04 -31.66
N LEU A 397 -26.45 7.13 -30.69
CA LEU A 397 -26.77 7.45 -29.30
C LEU A 397 -25.89 6.63 -28.36
N TYR A 398 -25.22 7.32 -27.45
CA TYR A 398 -24.38 6.73 -26.42
C TYR A 398 -25.16 6.53 -25.12
N THR A 399 -24.85 5.45 -24.40
CA THR A 399 -25.51 5.10 -23.15
C THR A 399 -25.21 6.13 -22.05
N SER A 400 -26.18 6.33 -21.16
CA SER A 400 -25.98 7.10 -19.93
C SER A 400 -25.20 6.27 -18.90
N PHE A 401 -24.44 6.93 -18.02
CA PHE A 401 -23.60 6.30 -16.98
C PHE A 401 -24.40 5.58 -15.88
N GLY A 402 -25.73 5.64 -15.86
CA GLY A 402 -26.55 4.94 -14.86
C GLY A 402 -26.15 5.33 -13.43
N HIS A 403 -25.75 4.34 -12.61
CA HIS A 403 -25.21 4.53 -11.25
C HIS A 403 -23.67 4.53 -11.18
N LEU A 404 -22.97 4.54 -12.31
CA LEU A 404 -21.50 4.52 -12.37
C LEU A 404 -20.89 5.89 -12.10
N ASP A 405 -19.58 5.90 -11.85
CA ASP A 405 -18.79 7.13 -11.70
C ASP A 405 -18.99 8.08 -12.90
N PRO A 406 -19.41 9.34 -12.69
CA PRO A 406 -19.61 10.29 -13.78
C PRO A 406 -18.33 10.70 -14.52
N ASN A 407 -17.15 10.26 -14.07
CA ASN A 407 -15.85 10.53 -14.70
C ASN A 407 -15.30 9.32 -15.47
N THR A 408 -15.94 8.14 -15.43
CA THR A 408 -15.46 6.98 -16.20
C THR A 408 -16.01 6.96 -17.63
N VAL A 409 -15.12 6.80 -18.60
CA VAL A 409 -15.49 6.62 -20.01
C VAL A 409 -15.96 5.19 -20.32
N GLY A 410 -15.83 4.26 -19.37
CA GLY A 410 -16.05 2.83 -19.58
C GLY A 410 -14.84 2.12 -20.19
N LEU A 411 -14.84 0.80 -20.21
CA LEU A 411 -13.68 0.00 -20.65
C LEU A 411 -13.43 0.09 -22.16
N LYS A 412 -14.47 0.45 -22.92
CA LYS A 412 -14.44 0.58 -24.37
C LYS A 412 -14.78 2.00 -24.84
N GLY A 413 -14.95 2.96 -23.92
CA GLY A 413 -15.41 4.31 -24.25
C GLY A 413 -16.92 4.45 -24.37
N GLU A 414 -17.70 3.47 -23.90
CA GLU A 414 -19.16 3.44 -24.04
C GLU A 414 -19.90 4.64 -23.42
N TYR A 415 -19.32 5.29 -22.41
CA TYR A 415 -19.94 6.43 -21.72
C TYR A 415 -19.37 7.79 -22.15
N THR A 416 -18.53 7.81 -23.19
CA THR A 416 -17.72 8.98 -23.56
C THR A 416 -18.57 10.22 -23.86
N ALA A 417 -19.65 10.09 -24.65
CA ALA A 417 -20.51 11.23 -24.95
C ALA A 417 -21.28 11.73 -23.70
N ALA A 418 -21.68 10.83 -22.81
CA ALA A 418 -22.38 11.15 -21.57
C ALA A 418 -21.47 11.93 -20.61
N VAL A 419 -20.25 11.42 -20.39
CA VAL A 419 -19.22 12.06 -19.57
C VAL A 419 -18.86 13.44 -20.12
N LEU A 420 -18.68 13.54 -21.44
CA LEU A 420 -18.42 14.80 -22.12
C LEU A 420 -19.55 15.81 -21.89
N HIS A 421 -20.80 15.39 -22.10
CA HIS A 421 -21.95 16.27 -21.94
C HIS A 421 -22.11 16.77 -20.51
N LYS A 422 -21.93 15.89 -19.51
CA LYS A 422 -22.10 16.22 -18.09
C LYS A 422 -20.99 17.12 -17.56
N ASN A 423 -19.75 16.90 -17.98
CA ASN A 423 -18.59 17.65 -17.49
C ASN A 423 -18.21 18.85 -18.38
N ARG A 424 -18.90 19.10 -19.51
CA ARG A 424 -18.53 20.12 -20.51
C ARG A 424 -18.25 21.52 -19.94
N ASP A 425 -18.95 21.90 -18.88
CA ASP A 425 -18.89 23.24 -18.26
C ASP A 425 -18.06 23.24 -16.96
N LYS A 426 -17.39 22.12 -16.62
CA LYS A 426 -16.40 22.05 -15.53
C LYS A 426 -15.15 22.83 -15.93
N HIS A 427 -14.62 23.67 -15.04
CA HIS A 427 -13.31 24.29 -15.24
C HIS A 427 -12.21 23.30 -14.85
N ILE A 428 -11.18 23.17 -15.68
CA ILE A 428 -10.04 22.31 -15.42
C ILE A 428 -8.72 23.05 -15.73
N GLU A 429 -7.66 22.62 -15.07
CA GLU A 429 -6.30 22.96 -15.46
C GLU A 429 -5.71 21.82 -16.27
N TYR A 430 -5.05 22.15 -17.39
CA TYR A 430 -4.46 21.15 -18.27
C TYR A 430 -3.27 21.73 -19.02
N LEU A 431 -2.48 20.84 -19.61
CA LEU A 431 -1.37 21.19 -20.49
C LEU A 431 -1.88 21.37 -21.92
N SER A 432 -1.89 22.62 -22.39
CA SER A 432 -2.23 23.02 -23.75
C SER A 432 -1.09 22.65 -24.72
N PRO A 433 -1.36 21.91 -25.81
CA PRO A 433 -0.34 21.50 -26.77
C PRO A 433 -0.14 22.55 -27.87
N SER A 434 1.13 22.84 -28.17
CA SER A 434 1.51 23.66 -29.33
C SER A 434 2.83 23.18 -29.94
N ILE A 435 3.05 23.49 -31.22
CA ILE A 435 4.32 23.23 -31.90
C ILE A 435 5.05 24.56 -32.07
N VAL A 436 6.20 24.71 -31.42
CA VAL A 436 7.07 25.90 -31.54
C VAL A 436 8.39 25.44 -32.15
N ASN A 437 8.76 25.98 -33.31
CA ASN A 437 9.97 25.59 -34.06
C ASN A 437 10.11 24.08 -34.30
N GLY A 438 8.98 23.36 -34.47
CA GLY A 438 8.96 21.91 -34.68
C GLY A 438 9.00 21.05 -33.40
N SER A 439 9.25 21.66 -32.24
CA SER A 439 9.26 20.98 -30.93
C SER A 439 7.90 21.10 -30.23
N LEU A 440 7.60 20.11 -29.37
CA LEU A 440 6.40 20.13 -28.52
C LEU A 440 6.57 21.17 -27.42
N ALA A 441 5.63 22.09 -27.30
CA ALA A 441 5.54 23.01 -26.18
C ALA A 441 4.20 22.79 -25.46
N LEU A 442 4.29 22.43 -24.18
CA LEU A 442 3.15 22.25 -23.29
C LEU A 442 3.08 23.42 -22.33
N LYS A 443 1.92 24.11 -22.28
CA LYS A 443 1.73 25.26 -21.39
C LYS A 443 0.54 25.02 -20.47
N PRO A 444 0.65 25.27 -19.16
CA PRO A 444 -0.50 25.19 -18.28
C PRO A 444 -1.54 26.23 -18.70
N LYS A 445 -2.79 25.80 -18.79
CA LYS A 445 -3.94 26.62 -19.16
C LYS A 445 -5.14 26.18 -18.33
N SER A 446 -5.95 27.15 -17.91
CA SER A 446 -7.23 26.91 -17.25
C SER A 446 -8.35 27.28 -18.21
N GLU A 447 -9.28 26.36 -18.44
CA GLU A 447 -10.40 26.54 -19.38
C GLU A 447 -11.55 25.58 -19.05
N LEU A 448 -12.71 25.78 -19.68
CA LEU A 448 -13.77 24.76 -19.66
C LEU A 448 -13.30 23.44 -20.27
N PHE A 449 -13.69 22.33 -19.64
CA PHE A 449 -13.40 20.97 -20.05
C PHE A 449 -13.67 20.73 -21.54
N LYS A 450 -14.81 21.21 -22.06
CA LYS A 450 -15.14 21.05 -23.48
C LYS A 450 -14.12 21.68 -24.42
N TYR A 451 -13.57 22.85 -24.06
CA TYR A 451 -12.58 23.54 -24.89
C TYR A 451 -11.20 22.92 -24.75
N ALA A 452 -10.85 22.40 -23.56
CA ALA A 452 -9.64 21.61 -23.38
C ALA A 452 -9.68 20.31 -24.22
N CYS A 453 -10.82 19.61 -24.24
CA CYS A 453 -11.03 18.47 -25.13
C CYS A 453 -10.90 18.88 -26.59
N LEU A 454 -11.56 19.97 -26.99
CA LEU A 454 -11.54 20.46 -28.36
C LEU A 454 -10.10 20.77 -28.81
N GLU A 455 -9.34 21.46 -27.98
CA GLU A 455 -7.96 21.85 -28.27
C GLU A 455 -7.06 20.63 -28.51
N TRP A 456 -7.15 19.61 -27.64
CA TRP A 456 -6.42 18.36 -27.83
C TRP A 456 -6.87 17.58 -29.07
N LEU A 457 -8.17 17.48 -29.32
CA LEU A 457 -8.71 16.76 -30.47
C LEU A 457 -8.34 17.45 -31.80
N SER A 458 -8.36 18.79 -31.83
CA SER A 458 -7.88 19.57 -32.96
C SER A 458 -6.37 19.48 -33.14
N TYR A 459 -5.59 19.45 -32.05
CA TYR A 459 -4.15 19.19 -32.10
C TYR A 459 -3.86 17.83 -32.72
N LEU A 460 -4.55 16.78 -32.27
CA LEU A 460 -4.43 15.42 -32.83
C LEU A 460 -4.85 15.36 -34.31
N GLY A 461 -5.69 16.31 -34.75
CA GLY A 461 -6.12 16.44 -36.14
C GLY A 461 -7.32 15.58 -36.48
N VAL A 462 -8.16 15.26 -35.48
CA VAL A 462 -9.34 14.39 -35.67
C VAL A 462 -10.62 15.18 -35.90
N ILE A 463 -10.77 16.36 -35.27
CA ILE A 463 -11.95 17.23 -35.43
C ILE A 463 -11.58 18.72 -35.32
N GLN A 464 -12.44 19.59 -35.88
CA GLN A 464 -12.40 21.05 -35.71
C GLN A 464 -13.41 21.56 -34.69
N ASP A 465 -14.53 20.85 -34.49
CA ASP A 465 -15.54 21.20 -33.50
C ASP A 465 -16.38 19.97 -33.11
N PHE A 466 -17.01 20.01 -31.94
CA PHE A 466 -17.96 18.98 -31.49
C PHE A 466 -19.10 19.59 -30.66
N LYS A 467 -20.26 18.92 -30.65
CA LYS A 467 -21.37 19.25 -29.75
C LYS A 467 -22.03 17.99 -29.22
N THR A 468 -22.54 18.06 -28.00
CA THR A 468 -23.31 16.98 -27.38
C THR A 468 -24.72 17.44 -27.05
N SER A 469 -25.70 16.53 -27.14
CA SER A 469 -27.07 16.81 -26.68
C SER A 469 -27.65 15.65 -25.88
N ASP A 470 -28.39 15.96 -24.82
CA ASP A 470 -29.10 14.99 -23.98
C ASP A 470 -30.46 14.68 -24.60
N LYS A 471 -30.72 13.41 -24.92
CA LYS A 471 -32.00 12.91 -25.45
C LYS A 471 -32.83 12.20 -24.37
N GLY A 472 -32.55 12.45 -23.10
CA GLY A 472 -33.20 11.83 -21.96
C GLY A 472 -32.93 10.33 -21.90
N LYS A 473 -34.00 9.53 -21.85
CA LYS A 473 -33.90 8.06 -21.75
C LYS A 473 -33.21 7.39 -22.94
N LEU A 474 -33.12 8.10 -24.08
CA LEU A 474 -32.46 7.60 -25.28
C LEU A 474 -30.93 7.67 -25.22
N GLY A 475 -30.37 8.45 -24.27
CA GLY A 475 -28.93 8.64 -24.12
C GLY A 475 -28.45 9.98 -24.67
N TYR A 476 -27.17 10.03 -25.07
CA TYR A 476 -26.50 11.24 -25.49
C TYR A 476 -26.11 11.16 -26.97
N GLU A 477 -26.43 12.21 -27.72
CA GLU A 477 -25.98 12.40 -29.10
C GLU A 477 -24.66 13.18 -29.10
N LEU A 478 -23.73 12.80 -29.98
CA LEU A 478 -22.46 13.49 -30.19
C LEU A 478 -22.26 13.71 -31.69
N ASN A 479 -22.26 14.98 -32.10
CA ASN A 479 -21.99 15.38 -33.47
C ASN A 479 -20.64 16.12 -33.54
N VAL A 480 -19.97 15.99 -34.68
CA VAL A 480 -18.64 16.58 -34.90
C VAL A 480 -18.59 17.33 -36.24
N LYS A 481 -17.58 18.19 -36.38
CA LYS A 481 -17.16 18.79 -37.64
C LYS A 481 -15.69 18.45 -37.90
N ILE A 482 -15.38 17.87 -39.05
CA ILE A 482 -14.00 17.57 -39.42
C ILE A 482 -13.34 18.82 -40.03
N ASN A 483 -14.07 19.55 -40.86
CA ASN A 483 -13.65 20.84 -41.41
C ASN A 483 -14.58 21.98 -40.99
N LYS A 484 -14.08 23.22 -41.00
CA LYS A 484 -14.86 24.41 -40.58
C LYS A 484 -16.12 24.63 -41.43
N ASP A 485 -16.02 24.33 -42.72
CA ASP A 485 -17.08 24.55 -43.71
C ASP A 485 -18.03 23.35 -43.86
N GLU A 486 -17.81 22.27 -43.09
CA GLU A 486 -18.68 21.10 -43.10
C GLU A 486 -19.90 21.28 -42.18
N GLU A 487 -20.97 20.57 -42.56
CA GLU A 487 -22.14 20.41 -41.71
C GLU A 487 -21.84 19.52 -40.50
N TRP A 488 -22.69 19.61 -39.48
CA TRP A 488 -22.61 18.73 -38.32
C TRP A 488 -22.92 17.29 -38.74
N GLN A 489 -21.99 16.39 -38.46
CA GLN A 489 -22.16 14.97 -38.77
C GLN A 489 -22.24 14.15 -37.48
N ASP A 490 -23.08 13.12 -37.50
CA ASP A 490 -23.10 12.08 -36.48
C ASP A 490 -21.79 11.29 -36.50
N LEU A 491 -21.37 10.77 -35.34
CA LEU A 491 -20.17 9.94 -35.25
C LEU A 491 -20.21 8.70 -36.17
N THR A 492 -21.41 8.18 -36.46
CA THR A 492 -21.63 7.06 -37.40
C THR A 492 -21.30 7.41 -38.85
N HIS A 493 -21.24 8.69 -39.20
CA HIS A 493 -20.96 9.16 -40.56
C HIS A 493 -19.52 9.67 -40.75
N VAL A 494 -18.72 9.73 -39.69
CA VAL A 494 -17.30 10.11 -39.74
C VAL A 494 -16.39 8.89 -39.60
N GLY A 495 -15.13 9.03 -39.99
CA GLY A 495 -14.14 7.97 -39.79
C GLY A 495 -14.01 7.59 -38.31
N VAL A 496 -13.83 6.30 -38.04
CA VAL A 496 -13.78 5.72 -36.67
C VAL A 496 -12.72 6.35 -35.76
N GLY A 497 -11.72 7.05 -36.30
CA GLY A 497 -10.63 7.61 -35.50
C GLY A 497 -11.06 8.60 -34.40
N VAL A 498 -12.16 9.34 -34.60
CA VAL A 498 -12.68 10.24 -33.57
C VAL A 498 -13.18 9.45 -32.35
N SER A 499 -13.93 8.36 -32.57
CA SER A 499 -14.45 7.54 -31.47
C SER A 499 -13.37 6.75 -30.74
N GLN A 500 -12.22 6.48 -31.38
CA GLN A 500 -11.07 5.84 -30.75
C GLN A 500 -10.29 6.81 -29.84
N VAL A 501 -10.07 8.05 -30.30
CA VAL A 501 -9.21 9.04 -29.60
C VAL A 501 -9.97 9.79 -28.50
N LEU A 502 -11.24 10.11 -28.72
CA LEU A 502 -12.01 10.93 -27.78
C LEU A 502 -12.03 10.39 -26.34
N PRO A 503 -12.24 9.08 -26.10
CA PRO A 503 -12.21 8.54 -24.74
C PRO A 503 -10.83 8.68 -24.07
N ILE A 504 -9.73 8.64 -24.84
CA ILE A 504 -8.35 8.83 -24.32
C ILE A 504 -8.18 10.26 -23.78
N VAL A 505 -8.58 11.25 -24.60
CA VAL A 505 -8.48 12.68 -24.24
C VAL A 505 -9.35 12.99 -23.03
N ILE A 506 -10.58 12.49 -22.98
CA ILE A 506 -11.49 12.69 -21.85
C ILE A 506 -10.95 12.04 -20.58
N MET A 507 -10.47 10.79 -20.67
CA MET A 507 -9.93 10.06 -19.52
C MET A 507 -8.71 10.76 -18.92
N PHE A 508 -7.83 11.33 -19.77
CA PHE A 508 -6.73 12.17 -19.32
C PHE A 508 -7.21 13.45 -18.65
N LEU A 509 -8.04 14.25 -19.34
CA LEU A 509 -8.43 15.57 -18.84
C LEU A 509 -9.33 15.54 -17.59
N LEU A 510 -9.94 14.39 -17.27
CA LEU A 510 -10.68 14.17 -16.03
C LEU A 510 -9.90 13.39 -14.98
N SER A 511 -8.66 12.99 -15.26
CA SER A 511 -7.81 12.30 -14.29
C SER A 511 -7.17 13.30 -13.31
N ASP A 512 -6.94 12.85 -12.09
CA ASP A 512 -6.27 13.60 -11.04
C ASP A 512 -4.76 13.32 -11.06
N GLU A 513 -3.97 14.11 -10.34
CA GLU A 513 -2.53 13.84 -10.15
C GLU A 513 -2.33 12.46 -9.51
N ASP A 514 -1.20 11.82 -9.80
CA ASP A 514 -0.81 10.49 -9.33
C ASP A 514 -1.67 9.30 -9.85
N ASP A 515 -2.71 9.54 -10.66
CA ASP A 515 -3.51 8.50 -11.32
C ASP A 515 -2.69 7.68 -12.33
N ILE A 516 -3.07 6.40 -12.51
CA ILE A 516 -2.57 5.50 -13.55
C ILE A 516 -3.60 5.39 -14.68
N LEU A 517 -3.19 5.73 -15.90
CA LEU A 517 -3.97 5.61 -17.12
C LEU A 517 -3.40 4.49 -18.01
N ILE A 518 -4.14 3.40 -18.14
CA ILE A 518 -3.70 2.23 -18.92
C ILE A 518 -4.45 2.20 -20.25
N PHE A 519 -3.68 2.12 -21.34
CA PHE A 519 -4.22 2.09 -22.69
C PHE A 519 -3.67 0.91 -23.48
N GLU A 520 -4.55 0.06 -23.97
CA GLU A 520 -4.19 -1.02 -24.90
C GLU A 520 -4.38 -0.59 -26.35
N GLN A 521 -3.34 -0.77 -27.17
CA GLN A 521 -3.32 -0.53 -28.61
C GLN A 521 -4.05 0.77 -29.04
N PRO A 522 -3.73 1.93 -28.41
CA PRO A 522 -4.47 3.16 -28.64
C PRO A 522 -4.36 3.70 -30.08
N GLU A 523 -3.44 3.17 -30.88
CA GLU A 523 -3.25 3.48 -32.30
C GLU A 523 -4.24 2.81 -33.27
N LEU A 524 -5.03 1.81 -32.81
CA LEU A 524 -5.86 1.02 -33.72
C LEU A 524 -6.85 1.89 -34.49
N HIS A 525 -6.97 1.61 -35.80
CA HIS A 525 -7.82 2.35 -36.75
C HIS A 525 -7.48 3.85 -36.90
N LEU A 526 -6.31 4.30 -36.44
CA LEU A 526 -5.86 5.69 -36.59
C LEU A 526 -4.90 5.86 -37.77
N HIS A 527 -5.00 7.02 -38.43
CA HIS A 527 -4.03 7.44 -39.42
C HIS A 527 -2.63 7.63 -38.77
N PRO A 528 -1.51 7.28 -39.44
CA PRO A 528 -0.16 7.40 -38.89
C PRO A 528 0.17 8.76 -38.24
N GLN A 529 -0.28 9.85 -38.85
CA GLN A 529 -0.08 11.20 -38.31
C GLN A 529 -0.73 11.39 -36.93
N VAL A 530 -1.93 10.82 -36.73
CA VAL A 530 -2.63 10.88 -35.44
C VAL A 530 -1.92 10.01 -34.42
N GLN A 531 -1.44 8.83 -34.82
CA GLN A 531 -0.64 7.95 -33.95
C GLN A 531 0.62 8.67 -33.44
N SER A 532 1.39 9.34 -34.31
CA SER A 532 2.52 10.15 -33.86
C SER A 532 2.08 11.23 -32.87
N ARG A 533 1.03 12.02 -33.17
CA ARG A 533 0.58 13.07 -32.25
C ARG A 533 0.02 12.55 -30.93
N LEU A 534 -0.46 11.31 -30.90
CA LEU A 534 -0.89 10.64 -29.67
C LEU A 534 0.29 10.42 -28.71
N CYS A 535 1.52 10.24 -29.21
CA CYS A 535 2.72 10.24 -28.36
C CYS A 535 2.89 11.58 -27.63
N ASP A 536 2.61 12.71 -28.30
CA ASP A 536 2.70 14.03 -27.66
C ASP A 536 1.66 14.17 -26.54
N LEU A 537 0.48 13.55 -26.69
CA LEU A 537 -0.52 13.46 -25.63
C LEU A 537 0.00 12.64 -24.45
N PHE A 538 0.56 11.45 -24.66
CA PHE A 538 1.09 10.62 -23.57
C PHE A 538 2.24 11.30 -22.81
N ILE A 539 3.09 12.05 -23.51
CA ILE A 539 4.11 12.91 -22.87
C ILE A 539 3.42 13.97 -21.99
N ALA A 540 2.33 14.58 -22.45
CA ALA A 540 1.58 15.54 -21.65
C ALA A 540 0.93 14.90 -20.41
N ILE A 541 0.47 13.64 -20.51
CA ILE A 541 -0.03 12.89 -19.34
C ILE A 541 1.07 12.76 -18.28
N ALA A 542 2.27 12.32 -18.68
CA ALA A 542 3.41 12.16 -17.77
C ALA A 542 3.87 13.49 -17.15
N ARG A 543 3.95 14.55 -17.97
CA ARG A 543 4.30 15.92 -17.52
C ARG A 543 3.24 16.53 -16.60
N ALA A 544 1.99 16.08 -16.70
CA ALA A 544 0.93 16.44 -15.77
C ALA A 544 0.96 15.58 -14.50
N GLU A 545 2.03 14.84 -14.19
CA GLU A 545 2.12 14.01 -12.97
C GLU A 545 1.13 12.86 -12.89
N ARG A 546 0.69 12.35 -14.05
CA ARG A 546 -0.05 11.09 -14.15
C ARG A 546 0.88 10.01 -14.68
N GLN A 547 0.64 8.76 -14.30
CA GLN A 547 1.29 7.62 -14.92
C GLN A 547 0.47 7.14 -16.12
N CYS A 548 1.10 6.83 -17.24
CA CYS A 548 0.47 6.10 -18.34
C CYS A 548 1.25 4.84 -18.71
N ILE A 549 0.51 3.75 -18.88
CA ILE A 549 1.04 2.44 -19.29
C ILE A 549 0.40 2.10 -20.63
N ILE A 550 1.20 2.06 -21.68
CA ILE A 550 0.73 1.91 -23.06
C ILE A 550 1.21 0.57 -23.62
N GLU A 551 0.28 -0.29 -24.03
CA GLU A 551 0.61 -1.39 -24.94
C GLU A 551 0.49 -0.90 -26.39
N THR A 552 1.55 -1.02 -27.18
CA THR A 552 1.53 -0.54 -28.58
C THR A 552 2.36 -1.39 -29.54
N HIS A 553 1.93 -1.39 -30.79
CA HIS A 553 2.63 -1.91 -31.96
C HIS A 553 2.98 -0.81 -32.98
N SER A 554 2.78 0.47 -32.62
CA SER A 554 2.96 1.58 -33.55
C SER A 554 4.41 2.05 -33.62
N GLU A 555 5.07 1.81 -34.76
CA GLU A 555 6.38 2.41 -35.06
C GLU A 555 6.29 3.95 -35.03
N TYR A 556 5.14 4.53 -35.39
CA TYR A 556 4.91 5.96 -35.43
C TYR A 556 4.89 6.62 -34.04
N LEU A 557 4.38 5.92 -33.02
CA LEU A 557 4.44 6.34 -31.61
C LEU A 557 5.90 6.34 -31.13
N ILE A 558 6.62 5.24 -31.36
CA ILE A 558 8.02 5.08 -30.93
C ILE A 558 8.93 6.10 -31.62
N ASN A 559 8.80 6.28 -32.93
CA ASN A 559 9.60 7.25 -33.68
C ASN A 559 9.30 8.69 -33.27
N ARG A 560 8.04 9.01 -32.92
CA ARG A 560 7.72 10.32 -32.36
C ARG A 560 8.37 10.52 -31.00
N LEU A 561 8.33 9.53 -30.12
CA LEU A 561 8.96 9.60 -28.81
C LEU A 561 10.46 9.86 -28.92
N ARG A 562 11.15 9.09 -29.75
CA ARG A 562 12.58 9.26 -30.06
C ARG A 562 12.90 10.68 -30.53
N LEU A 563 12.07 11.22 -31.43
CA LEU A 563 12.20 12.60 -31.90
C LEU A 563 12.02 13.61 -30.76
N ARG A 564 11.05 13.42 -29.86
CA ARG A 564 10.83 14.34 -28.73
C ARG A 564 11.97 14.31 -27.71
N ILE A 565 12.51 13.14 -27.42
CA ILE A 565 13.70 12.99 -26.56
C ILE A 565 14.89 13.74 -27.18
N ALA A 566 15.13 13.59 -28.48
CA ALA A 566 16.23 14.27 -29.16
C ALA A 566 16.06 15.80 -29.26
N GLN A 567 14.84 16.32 -29.13
CA GLN A 567 14.51 17.74 -29.17
C GLN A 567 14.56 18.42 -27.80
N GLU A 568 14.60 17.66 -26.72
CA GLU A 568 14.56 18.15 -25.34
C GLU A 568 15.97 18.49 -24.82
N ILE A 569 16.06 19.51 -23.97
CA ILE A 569 17.34 19.96 -23.38
C ILE A 569 17.52 19.43 -21.96
N ASP A 570 16.44 19.34 -21.17
CA ASP A 570 16.48 19.03 -19.73
C ASP A 570 16.38 17.52 -19.40
N GLU A 571 16.37 16.66 -20.42
CA GLU A 571 16.25 15.19 -20.34
C GLU A 571 15.03 14.67 -19.52
N THR A 572 14.02 15.51 -19.26
CA THR A 572 12.87 15.11 -18.44
C THR A 572 12.05 13.99 -19.08
N ILE A 573 11.72 14.08 -20.38
CA ILE A 573 10.98 13.03 -21.10
C ILE A 573 11.76 11.71 -21.04
N LYS A 574 13.09 11.76 -21.21
CA LYS A 574 13.93 10.56 -21.11
C LYS A 574 13.83 9.92 -19.74
N ASN A 575 13.85 10.71 -18.66
CA ASN A 575 13.77 10.19 -17.29
C ASN A 575 12.37 9.69 -16.92
N ASP A 576 11.31 10.24 -17.53
CA ASP A 576 9.93 9.82 -17.32
C ASP A 576 9.53 8.57 -18.11
N VAL A 577 10.36 8.12 -19.06
CA VAL A 577 10.02 7.02 -19.99
C VAL A 577 10.65 5.71 -19.55
N SER A 578 9.90 4.62 -19.64
CA SER A 578 10.41 3.24 -19.54
C SER A 578 9.83 2.42 -20.69
N MET A 579 10.66 1.77 -21.49
CA MET A 579 10.20 0.97 -22.62
C MET A 579 10.62 -0.49 -22.45
N PHE A 580 9.66 -1.41 -22.61
CA PHE A 580 9.89 -2.83 -22.48
C PHE A 580 9.54 -3.56 -23.77
N PHE A 581 10.48 -4.33 -24.29
CA PHE A 581 10.22 -5.30 -25.33
C PHE A 581 9.99 -6.68 -24.73
N ILE A 582 8.84 -7.25 -25.05
CA ILE A 582 8.41 -8.53 -24.53
C ILE A 582 8.58 -9.57 -25.62
N ASN A 583 9.53 -10.47 -25.39
CA ASN A 583 9.79 -11.60 -26.26
C ASN A 583 9.22 -12.88 -25.66
N LYS A 584 8.76 -13.79 -26.52
CA LYS A 584 8.28 -15.10 -26.10
C LYS A 584 9.16 -16.19 -26.70
N GLU A 585 9.96 -16.82 -25.86
CA GLU A 585 10.86 -17.91 -26.22
C GLU A 585 10.41 -19.19 -25.51
N HIS A 586 10.27 -20.29 -26.25
CA HIS A 586 9.86 -21.60 -25.70
C HIS A 586 8.58 -21.57 -24.85
N GLY A 587 7.63 -20.68 -25.18
CA GLY A 587 6.37 -20.56 -24.45
C GLY A 587 6.41 -19.63 -23.23
N VAL A 588 7.58 -19.10 -22.89
CA VAL A 588 7.82 -18.21 -21.76
C VAL A 588 8.08 -16.78 -22.24
N SER A 589 7.46 -15.81 -21.58
CA SER A 589 7.57 -14.39 -21.86
C SER A 589 8.61 -13.74 -20.94
N ASP A 590 9.62 -13.13 -21.53
CA ASP A 590 10.66 -12.35 -20.87
C ASP A 590 10.55 -10.87 -21.23
N PHE A 591 10.93 -10.00 -20.28
CA PHE A 591 10.78 -8.55 -20.38
C PHE A 591 12.15 -7.91 -20.46
N LYS A 592 12.49 -7.33 -21.62
CA LYS A 592 13.77 -6.65 -21.84
C LYS A 592 13.55 -5.16 -21.90
N MET A 593 14.28 -4.42 -21.08
CA MET A 593 14.28 -2.96 -21.13
C MET A 593 14.96 -2.50 -22.43
N VAL A 594 14.35 -1.52 -23.10
CA VAL A 594 14.86 -0.89 -24.31
C VAL A 594 15.24 0.54 -23.97
N GLU A 595 16.54 0.81 -23.90
CA GLU A 595 17.05 2.14 -23.54
C GLU A 595 17.12 3.07 -24.75
N ILE A 596 16.51 4.25 -24.62
CA ILE A 596 16.62 5.36 -25.57
C ILE A 596 17.59 6.37 -24.97
N ASN A 597 18.69 6.63 -25.66
CA ASN A 597 19.66 7.63 -25.22
C ASN A 597 19.14 9.06 -25.44
N LYS A 598 19.85 10.05 -24.88
CA LYS A 598 19.49 11.48 -24.99
C LYS A 598 19.43 12.05 -26.41
N TYR A 599 19.92 11.31 -27.41
CA TYR A 599 19.87 11.70 -28.82
C TYR A 599 18.74 10.98 -29.59
N GLY A 600 17.87 10.23 -28.90
CA GLY A 600 16.76 9.51 -29.51
C GLY A 600 17.17 8.20 -30.21
N SER A 601 18.40 7.74 -30.02
CA SER A 601 18.84 6.43 -30.54
C SER A 601 18.59 5.34 -29.51
N VAL A 602 18.04 4.22 -29.97
CA VAL A 602 17.96 2.99 -29.17
C VAL A 602 19.35 2.34 -29.14
N ILE A 603 19.82 1.99 -27.96
CA ILE A 603 21.18 1.45 -27.77
C ILE A 603 21.28 0.02 -28.31
N ASP A 604 20.40 -0.86 -27.83
CA ASP A 604 20.34 -2.27 -28.23
C ASP A 604 18.96 -2.57 -28.83
N TRP A 605 18.89 -2.63 -30.17
CA TRP A 605 17.64 -2.98 -30.86
C TRP A 605 17.34 -4.47 -30.68
N PRO A 606 16.18 -4.84 -30.09
CA PRO A 606 15.75 -6.23 -30.08
C PRO A 606 15.47 -6.72 -31.51
N VAL A 607 15.64 -8.02 -31.72
CA VAL A 607 15.29 -8.64 -33.01
C VAL A 607 13.80 -8.44 -33.28
N ASP A 608 13.47 -7.97 -34.49
CA ASP A 608 12.11 -7.67 -34.96
C ASP A 608 11.41 -6.51 -34.22
N PHE A 609 12.18 -5.62 -33.58
CA PHE A 609 11.68 -4.41 -32.92
C PHE A 609 11.49 -3.26 -33.92
N PHE A 610 10.34 -3.21 -34.61
CA PHE A 610 9.89 -2.04 -35.38
C PHE A 610 10.90 -1.46 -36.39
N ASP A 611 11.87 -2.26 -36.84
CA ASP A 611 12.92 -1.89 -37.79
C ASP A 611 12.67 -2.48 -39.18
N GLN A 612 11.51 -3.11 -39.37
CA GLN A 612 11.12 -3.72 -40.64
C GLN A 612 11.04 -2.65 -41.74
N THR A 613 10.41 -1.51 -41.46
CA THR A 613 10.29 -0.41 -42.42
C THR A 613 11.68 0.09 -42.89
N ASP A 614 12.61 0.31 -41.96
CA ASP A 614 13.95 0.78 -42.30
C ASP A 614 14.73 -0.27 -43.12
N ARG A 615 14.68 -1.54 -42.69
CA ARG A 615 15.28 -2.67 -43.43
C ARG A 615 14.69 -2.83 -44.84
N GLU A 616 13.38 -2.64 -44.99
CA GLU A 616 12.72 -2.68 -46.29
C GLU A 616 13.16 -1.53 -47.17
N ILE A 617 13.25 -0.30 -46.65
CA ILE A 617 13.77 0.86 -47.39
C ILE A 617 15.21 0.60 -47.86
N GLU A 618 16.08 0.13 -46.98
CA GLU A 618 17.46 -0.23 -47.34
C GLU A 618 17.50 -1.28 -48.45
N ARG A 619 16.67 -2.32 -48.34
CA ARG A 619 16.57 -3.40 -49.34
C ARG A 619 16.04 -2.88 -50.67
N ILE A 620 15.03 -2.00 -50.66
CA ILE A 620 14.50 -1.35 -51.86
C ILE A 620 15.59 -0.53 -52.54
N LEU A 621 16.35 0.28 -51.79
CA LEU A 621 17.45 1.08 -52.32
C LEU A 621 18.56 0.20 -52.91
N PHE A 622 18.90 -0.90 -52.24
CA PHE A 622 19.88 -1.87 -52.72
C PHE A 622 19.45 -2.56 -54.01
N GLU A 623 18.23 -3.10 -54.06
CA GLU A 623 17.68 -3.77 -55.26
C GLU A 623 17.52 -2.79 -56.43
N ALA A 624 17.09 -1.55 -56.16
CA ALA A 624 17.04 -0.49 -57.17
C ALA A 624 18.44 -0.19 -57.76
N SER A 625 19.48 -0.18 -56.92
CA SER A 625 20.87 -0.03 -57.36
C SER A 625 21.34 -1.19 -58.23
N LEU A 626 21.02 -2.44 -57.86
CA LEU A 626 21.32 -3.62 -58.65
C LEU A 626 20.60 -3.61 -60.01
N LYS A 627 19.31 -3.25 -60.03
CA LYS A 627 18.52 -3.10 -61.26
C LYS A 627 19.16 -2.08 -62.20
N ARG A 628 19.53 -0.90 -61.71
CA ARG A 628 20.24 0.13 -62.49
C ARG A 628 21.57 -0.38 -63.07
N LYS A 629 22.33 -1.18 -62.32
CA LYS A 629 23.58 -1.78 -62.82
C LYS A 629 23.32 -2.81 -63.93
N LYS A 630 22.27 -3.62 -63.83
CA LYS A 630 21.87 -4.60 -64.86
C LYS A 630 21.37 -3.92 -66.13
N GLU A 631 20.52 -2.91 -66.01
CA GLU A 631 20.02 -2.12 -67.17
C GLU A 631 21.17 -1.44 -67.92
N LYS A 632 22.13 -0.84 -67.20
CA LYS A 632 23.34 -0.28 -67.84
C LYS A 632 24.18 -1.32 -68.58
N LYS A 633 24.22 -2.57 -68.11
CA LYS A 633 24.90 -3.68 -68.81
C LYS A 633 24.12 -4.13 -70.06
N GLN A 634 22.79 -4.21 -70.00
CA GLN A 634 21.94 -4.55 -71.14
C GLN A 634 21.96 -3.47 -72.24
N ILE A 635 21.93 -2.19 -71.86
CA ILE A 635 22.05 -1.09 -72.84
C ILE A 635 23.43 -1.10 -73.51
N LYS A 636 24.49 -1.44 -72.77
CA LYS A 636 25.84 -1.63 -73.34
C LYS A 636 25.94 -2.85 -74.26
N SER A 637 25.23 -3.94 -74.00
CA SER A 637 25.20 -5.09 -74.92
C SER A 637 24.38 -4.80 -76.18
N PHE A 638 23.21 -4.17 -76.06
CA PHE A 638 22.38 -3.76 -77.20
C PHE A 638 23.09 -2.74 -78.11
N SER A 639 23.81 -1.78 -77.54
CA SER A 639 24.60 -0.80 -78.31
C SER A 639 25.87 -1.39 -78.93
N PHE A 640 26.33 -2.56 -78.47
CA PHE A 640 27.38 -3.35 -79.13
C PHE A 640 26.83 -4.16 -80.31
N GLU A 641 25.66 -4.77 -80.18
CA GLU A 641 24.98 -5.51 -81.26
C GLU A 641 24.59 -4.59 -82.43
N VAL A 642 23.99 -3.43 -82.15
CA VAL A 642 23.61 -2.44 -83.18
C VAL A 642 24.82 -1.82 -83.90
N LYS A 643 26.00 -1.82 -83.27
CA LYS A 643 27.26 -1.38 -83.94
C LYS A 643 27.86 -2.46 -84.84
N ASN A 644 27.57 -3.73 -84.59
CA ASN A 644 28.03 -4.83 -85.45
C ASN A 644 27.11 -5.03 -86.65
N GLU A 645 25.80 -4.82 -86.53
CA GLU A 645 24.87 -4.89 -87.68
C GLU A 645 25.01 -3.74 -88.70
N ARG A 646 25.72 -2.66 -88.39
CA ARG A 646 26.03 -1.57 -89.34
C ARG A 646 27.41 -1.71 -90.01
N ARG A 647 28.07 -2.86 -89.84
CA ARG A 647 29.40 -3.16 -90.40
C ARG A 647 29.42 -4.28 -91.43
N ASP A 648 28.26 -4.84 -91.75
CA ASP A 648 28.00 -5.60 -92.98
C ASP A 648 27.24 -4.70 -93.98
#